data_AF-A0A4Z2EWV6-F1
#
_entry.id   AF-A0A4Z2EWV6-F1
#
_cell.length_a   1.000
_cell.length_b   1.000
_cell.length_c   1.000
_cell.angle_alpha   90.00
_cell.angle_beta   90.00
_cell.angle_gamma   90.00
#
_symmetry.space_group_name_H-M   'P 1'
#
loop_
_entity.id
_entity.type
_entity.pdbx_description
1 polymer ?
#
loop_
_entity_poly.entity_id
_entity_poly.type
_entity_poly.pdbx_seq_one_letter_code
_entity_poly.pdbx_strand_id
1 'polypeptide(L)'
;MVPRSRPEPQREADMAAKAGDDPDSLMAVATVFCLRNLRRTMCCQGARSPLSLRSDVFLPSEICDKLVNAYMELVHTDSNFEPEESFFQLFSDPRSTRLTRVQLREDVVRDRDLEAIQKQDLIELHLTYCNSLSSRSLKTLACFRETLVSLCLFGCSHIFYRKGGAPLACNEDSEDEDEDGPASRPALETDFSFQGFPRLRLLNLGGLPDEVDAEKLLRPLKALTSLDLSNVHLPGTAFLTQWSERLASLVLYNRLVHLVSLDVSGHTMLDNCSVPPCEDAVGRPSTEPSKSSIAPLRELRRPLLFLGLYDTSLCTATHIPAYKVTGSKNEDQVLNAIEVYTEFRPELAQRAINQLFDIARIQHCSQLLRALQLVIAALKCHKYDKSIQVTGSAALFYLTNTEYRSDQSVRLRREVIQVVLNGMEQYQEVTVQRNCCLTLCNFSIPEELEFQYRRVNQLLLKILEPARQDESIQRIAVHLCNALVCQVDNQHKEAVGKMGFVKTMLNLIQKKLQDRLCDQVMEFSWSALWNITDETPDNCQMFLNCRGMSLFLECLQEFPDKQELHRNMLGLLGNVAEVKALRPQLLTPQFISVFRSFEPILRLLPQSIAPVSQHWATWALFNLVSVYPSKYCPLLIKEGGVTLLEKVLELDSSDPETKDMASKVMEQCENFKEDPMETSQEVNSGQRG
;
A
#
# COMPACT_ATOMS: atom_id res chain seq x y z
N MET A 1 -54.24 -18.78 6.99
CA MET A 1 -53.21 -17.81 7.44
C MET A 1 -51.92 -18.59 7.63
N VAL A 2 -51.01 -18.49 6.66
CA VAL A 2 -49.69 -19.17 6.71
C VAL A 2 -48.68 -18.18 7.30
N PRO A 3 -47.84 -18.58 8.28
CA PRO A 3 -46.87 -17.67 8.88
C PRO A 3 -45.67 -17.47 7.94
N ARG A 4 -45.25 -16.20 7.80
CA ARG A 4 -44.06 -15.81 7.03
C ARG A 4 -42.80 -16.35 7.70
N SER A 5 -42.04 -17.17 7.00
CA SER A 5 -40.69 -17.62 7.37
C SER A 5 -39.72 -16.44 7.38
N ARG A 6 -38.88 -16.36 8.42
CA ARG A 6 -37.70 -15.47 8.45
C ARG A 6 -36.67 -15.99 7.45
N PRO A 7 -35.92 -15.12 6.75
CA PRO A 7 -34.84 -15.56 5.86
C PRO A 7 -33.67 -16.17 6.65
N GLU A 8 -33.01 -17.15 6.04
CA GLU A 8 -31.84 -17.86 6.59
C GLU A 8 -30.59 -16.96 6.62
N PRO A 9 -29.72 -17.10 7.63
CA PRO A 9 -28.52 -16.26 7.83
C PRO A 9 -27.45 -16.40 6.72
N GLN A 10 -27.53 -17.45 5.89
CA GLN A 10 -26.62 -17.62 4.74
C GLN A 10 -26.82 -16.56 3.65
N ARG A 11 -28.04 -16.02 3.49
CA ARG A 11 -28.31 -14.93 2.53
C ARG A 11 -27.74 -13.58 2.95
N GLU A 12 -27.53 -13.35 4.24
CA GLU A 12 -26.91 -12.12 4.76
C GLU A 12 -25.38 -12.14 4.57
N ALA A 13 -24.75 -13.31 4.69
CA ALA A 13 -23.32 -13.49 4.39
C ALA A 13 -23.00 -13.28 2.89
N ASP A 14 -23.85 -13.80 2.00
CA ASP A 14 -23.72 -13.59 0.55
C ASP A 14 -24.00 -12.13 0.14
N MET A 15 -24.83 -11.39 0.90
CA MET A 15 -25.03 -9.94 0.68
C MET A 15 -23.86 -9.11 1.21
N ALA A 16 -23.23 -9.50 2.32
CA ALA A 16 -22.06 -8.82 2.86
C ALA A 16 -20.82 -8.96 1.94
N ALA A 17 -20.64 -10.12 1.30
CA ALA A 17 -19.57 -10.33 0.31
C ALA A 17 -19.74 -9.45 -0.96
N LYS A 18 -20.97 -9.06 -1.30
CA LYS A 18 -21.27 -8.14 -2.41
C LYS A 18 -21.18 -6.65 -2.05
N ALA A 19 -21.20 -6.31 -0.76
CA ALA A 19 -21.19 -4.91 -0.30
C ALA A 19 -19.82 -4.21 -0.45
N GLY A 20 -18.73 -4.98 -0.64
CA GLY A 20 -17.38 -4.43 -0.85
C GLY A 20 -17.13 -3.83 -2.24
N ASP A 21 -18.05 -4.05 -3.18
CA ASP A 21 -17.90 -3.70 -4.60
C ASP A 21 -18.73 -2.50 -5.07
N ASP A 22 -19.51 -1.88 -4.17
CA ASP A 22 -20.24 -0.67 -4.51
C ASP A 22 -19.26 0.52 -4.62
N PRO A 23 -19.46 1.45 -5.58
CA PRO A 23 -18.72 2.71 -5.61
C PRO A 23 -18.91 3.44 -4.27
N ASP A 24 -17.87 4.15 -3.82
CA ASP A 24 -17.96 4.96 -2.60
C ASP A 24 -19.22 5.83 -2.68
N SER A 25 -20.08 5.70 -1.66
CA SER A 25 -21.30 6.49 -1.62
C SER A 25 -20.95 7.99 -1.74
N LEU A 26 -21.83 8.77 -2.36
CA LEU A 26 -21.65 10.23 -2.44
C LEU A 26 -21.38 10.84 -1.06
N MET A 27 -21.97 10.25 0.00
CA MET A 27 -21.70 10.62 1.39
C MET A 27 -20.24 10.39 1.79
N ALA A 28 -19.65 9.24 1.46
CA ALA A 28 -18.25 8.93 1.78
C ALA A 28 -17.29 9.89 1.04
N VAL A 29 -17.51 10.07 -0.28
CA VAL A 29 -16.70 10.99 -1.10
C VAL A 29 -16.82 12.43 -0.59
N ALA A 30 -18.04 12.90 -0.29
CA ALA A 30 -18.27 14.24 0.24
C ALA A 30 -17.66 14.42 1.64
N THR A 31 -17.70 13.39 2.49
CA THR A 31 -17.10 13.41 3.83
C THR A 31 -15.59 13.64 3.73
N VAL A 32 -14.89 12.84 2.91
CA VAL A 32 -13.44 13.00 2.70
C VAL A 32 -13.09 14.36 2.11
N PHE A 33 -13.87 14.82 1.12
CA PHE A 33 -13.67 16.15 0.53
C PHE A 33 -13.85 17.27 1.56
N CYS A 34 -14.89 17.19 2.40
CA CYS A 34 -15.17 18.14 3.47
C CYS A 34 -14.05 18.16 4.52
N LEU A 35 -13.53 16.99 4.93
CA LEU A 35 -12.44 16.88 5.90
C LEU A 35 -11.13 17.49 5.38
N ARG A 36 -10.79 17.25 4.10
CA ARG A 36 -9.62 17.88 3.46
C ARG A 36 -9.77 19.39 3.23
N ASN A 37 -10.99 19.93 3.36
CA ASN A 37 -11.30 21.32 3.09
C ASN A 37 -12.14 21.96 4.22
N LEU A 38 -11.95 21.55 5.48
CA LEU A 38 -12.80 21.93 6.63
C LEU A 38 -13.07 23.43 6.71
N ARG A 39 -12.02 24.24 6.52
CA ARG A 39 -12.07 25.70 6.57
C ARG A 39 -12.85 26.35 5.42
N ARG A 40 -12.97 25.66 4.27
CA ARG A 40 -13.68 26.16 3.08
C ARG A 40 -15.12 25.64 2.99
N THR A 41 -15.45 24.56 3.70
CA THR A 41 -16.75 23.88 3.59
C THR A 41 -17.66 24.20 4.76
N MET A 42 -17.28 23.82 5.99
CA MET A 42 -18.17 23.77 7.16
C MET A 42 -17.82 24.77 8.27
N CYS A 43 -16.62 25.35 8.24
CA CYS A 43 -16.12 26.23 9.32
C CYS A 43 -16.06 27.71 8.89
N CYS A 44 -16.17 28.63 9.87
CA CYS A 44 -15.96 30.08 9.64
C CYS A 44 -14.48 30.47 9.77
N GLN A 45 -14.05 31.50 9.02
CA GLN A 45 -12.69 32.04 9.07
C GLN A 45 -12.56 33.12 10.16
N GLY A 46 -11.83 32.83 11.23
CA GLY A 46 -11.30 33.81 12.17
C GLY A 46 -9.79 33.64 12.25
N ALA A 47 -9.01 34.70 11.98
CA ALA A 47 -7.57 34.63 11.76
C ALA A 47 -6.73 34.16 12.97
N ARG A 48 -7.34 33.97 14.15
CA ARG A 48 -6.71 33.48 15.40
C ARG A 48 -7.68 32.75 16.34
N SER A 49 -8.87 32.33 15.87
CA SER A 49 -9.88 31.70 16.72
C SER A 49 -9.95 30.18 16.50
N PRO A 50 -10.33 29.40 17.53
CA PRO A 50 -10.62 27.98 17.39
C PRO A 50 -11.64 27.70 16.27
N LEU A 51 -11.51 26.55 15.60
CA LEU A 51 -12.43 26.13 14.54
C LEU A 51 -13.87 26.07 15.08
N SER A 52 -14.75 26.91 14.52
CA SER A 52 -16.17 26.90 14.84
C SER A 52 -17.00 26.55 13.61
N LEU A 53 -17.98 25.66 13.80
CA LEU A 53 -18.98 25.36 12.78
C LEU A 53 -19.73 26.65 12.39
N ARG A 54 -20.03 26.81 11.11
CA ARG A 54 -20.84 27.95 10.66
C ARG A 54 -22.21 27.93 11.34
N SER A 55 -22.71 29.11 11.70
CA SER A 55 -23.98 29.26 12.45
C SER A 55 -25.22 28.80 11.68
N ASP A 56 -25.13 28.65 10.35
CA ASP A 56 -26.20 28.17 9.47
C ASP A 56 -26.16 26.65 9.24
N VAL A 57 -25.18 25.93 9.81
CA VAL A 57 -24.99 24.50 9.59
C VAL A 57 -25.41 23.71 10.83
N PHE A 58 -26.31 22.75 10.63
CA PHE A 58 -26.68 21.75 11.62
C PHE A 58 -26.28 20.36 11.11
N LEU A 59 -25.55 19.60 11.93
CA LEU A 59 -25.09 18.26 11.60
C LEU A 59 -25.76 17.23 12.53
N PRO A 60 -26.61 16.33 12.00
CA PRO A 60 -27.20 15.24 12.78
C PRO A 60 -26.18 14.11 13.03
N SER A 61 -26.53 13.18 13.91
CA SER A 61 -25.66 12.09 14.37
C SER A 61 -25.13 11.20 13.25
N GLU A 62 -25.94 10.93 12.23
CA GLU A 62 -25.53 10.10 11.09
C GLU A 62 -24.38 10.73 10.29
N ILE A 63 -24.23 12.06 10.36
CA ILE A 63 -23.16 12.80 9.69
C ILE A 63 -21.99 13.02 10.64
N CYS A 64 -22.25 13.46 11.88
CA CYS A 64 -21.20 13.70 12.86
C CYS A 64 -20.40 12.43 13.20
N ASP A 65 -21.08 11.31 13.48
CA ASP A 65 -20.42 10.05 13.82
C ASP A 65 -19.54 9.57 12.65
N LYS A 66 -20.03 9.70 11.40
CA LYS A 66 -19.25 9.39 10.19
C LYS A 66 -18.07 10.33 9.97
N LEU A 67 -18.24 11.63 10.24
CA LEU A 67 -17.17 12.63 10.12
C LEU A 67 -16.03 12.33 11.07
N VAL A 68 -16.33 12.01 12.34
CA VAL A 68 -15.30 11.67 13.34
C VAL A 68 -14.59 10.37 12.94
N ASN A 69 -15.33 9.33 12.56
CA ASN A 69 -14.72 8.06 12.15
C ASN A 69 -13.86 8.19 10.89
N ALA A 70 -14.32 8.91 9.87
CA ALA A 70 -13.54 9.16 8.66
C ALA A 70 -12.34 10.07 8.90
N TYR A 71 -12.44 11.02 9.85
CA TYR A 71 -11.30 11.84 10.27
C TYR A 71 -10.23 10.95 10.92
N MET A 72 -10.59 10.08 11.86
CA MET A 72 -9.63 9.14 12.45
C MET A 72 -9.01 8.26 11.37
N GLU A 73 -9.81 7.70 10.46
CA GLU A 73 -9.30 6.88 9.35
C GLU A 73 -8.29 7.65 8.50
N LEU A 74 -8.57 8.90 8.11
CA LEU A 74 -7.62 9.71 7.33
C LEU A 74 -6.33 10.00 8.09
N VAL A 75 -6.42 10.37 9.37
CA VAL A 75 -5.24 10.60 10.22
C VAL A 75 -4.34 9.36 10.29
N HIS A 76 -4.92 8.16 10.30
CA HIS A 76 -4.12 6.93 10.34
C HIS A 76 -3.70 6.41 8.95
N THR A 77 -4.46 6.67 7.88
CA THR A 77 -4.22 6.04 6.56
C THR A 77 -3.54 6.94 5.53
N ASP A 78 -3.69 8.26 5.63
CA ASP A 78 -3.20 9.22 4.64
C ASP A 78 -2.07 10.09 5.24
N SER A 79 -0.82 9.82 4.84
CA SER A 79 0.36 10.56 5.29
C SER A 79 0.38 12.04 4.86
N ASN A 80 -0.43 12.42 3.86
CA ASN A 80 -0.56 13.80 3.42
C ASN A 80 -1.72 14.54 4.11
N PHE A 81 -2.48 13.87 4.98
CA PHE A 81 -3.56 14.50 5.74
C PHE A 81 -3.00 15.17 6.99
N GLU A 82 -3.09 16.49 7.06
CA GLU A 82 -2.70 17.26 8.25
C GLU A 82 -3.87 17.32 9.25
N PRO A 83 -3.75 16.70 10.44
CA PRO A 83 -4.79 16.76 11.46
C PRO A 83 -4.94 18.19 12.00
N GLU A 84 -6.18 18.64 12.17
CA GLU A 84 -6.50 19.94 12.76
C GLU A 84 -6.67 19.79 14.27
N GLU A 85 -5.81 20.45 15.07
CA GLU A 85 -5.79 20.30 16.53
C GLU A 85 -7.11 20.64 17.25
N SER A 86 -7.95 21.48 16.62
CA SER A 86 -9.24 21.91 17.17
C SER A 86 -10.44 21.22 16.51
N PHE A 87 -10.24 20.11 15.79
CA PHE A 87 -11.30 19.40 15.09
C PHE A 87 -12.48 19.04 16.00
N PHE A 88 -12.22 18.50 17.20
CA PHE A 88 -13.29 18.08 18.12
C PHE A 88 -14.11 19.25 18.69
N GLN A 89 -13.56 20.47 18.69
CA GLN A 89 -14.28 21.66 19.14
C GLN A 89 -15.49 21.98 18.26
N LEU A 90 -15.51 21.52 17.01
CA LEU A 90 -16.67 21.60 16.11
C LEU A 90 -17.91 20.94 16.71
N PHE A 91 -17.74 19.94 17.59
CA PHE A 91 -18.81 19.18 18.21
C PHE A 91 -19.12 19.61 19.65
N SER A 92 -18.69 20.81 20.05
CA SER A 92 -18.88 21.31 21.42
C SER A 92 -20.30 21.82 21.72
N ASP A 93 -21.05 22.28 20.70
CA ASP A 93 -22.44 22.72 20.85
C ASP A 93 -23.43 21.62 20.43
N PRO A 94 -24.16 21.00 21.38
CA PRO A 94 -25.14 19.93 21.10
C PRO A 94 -26.38 20.43 20.33
N ARG A 95 -26.56 21.74 20.18
CA ARG A 95 -27.66 22.32 19.38
C ARG A 95 -27.34 22.34 17.89
N SER A 96 -26.05 22.44 17.54
CA SER A 96 -25.58 22.52 16.16
C SER A 96 -25.04 21.18 15.64
N THR A 97 -24.57 20.33 16.55
CA THR A 97 -24.02 19.01 16.23
C THR A 97 -24.57 17.97 17.19
N ARG A 98 -24.72 16.73 16.74
CA ARG A 98 -25.09 15.61 17.61
C ARG A 98 -24.11 14.48 17.41
N LEU A 99 -23.37 14.10 18.45
CA LEU A 99 -22.57 12.88 18.44
C LEU A 99 -23.27 11.81 19.28
N THR A 100 -23.32 10.59 18.76
CA THR A 100 -23.89 9.45 19.49
C THR A 100 -22.94 8.28 19.58
N ARG A 101 -22.09 8.07 18.57
CA ARG A 101 -21.16 6.95 18.51
C ARG A 101 -19.80 7.46 18.08
N VAL A 102 -18.82 7.30 18.96
CA VAL A 102 -17.48 7.85 18.76
C VAL A 102 -16.46 6.74 18.97
N GLN A 103 -15.61 6.54 17.97
CA GLN A 103 -14.49 5.61 18.03
C GLN A 103 -13.17 6.35 17.81
N LEU A 104 -12.33 6.34 18.83
CA LEU A 104 -11.03 7.01 18.87
C LEU A 104 -9.95 5.99 19.17
N ARG A 105 -8.79 6.15 18.53
CA ARG A 105 -7.70 5.17 18.61
C ARG A 105 -6.34 5.86 18.70
N GLU A 106 -5.39 5.17 19.33
CA GLU A 106 -3.98 5.52 19.45
C GLU A 106 -3.71 6.86 20.17
N ASP A 107 -2.45 7.30 20.19
CA ASP A 107 -1.94 8.41 20.99
C ASP A 107 -2.18 9.80 20.37
N VAL A 108 -2.88 9.87 19.23
CA VAL A 108 -3.28 11.15 18.62
C VAL A 108 -4.32 11.89 19.48
N VAL A 109 -5.11 11.14 20.25
CA VAL A 109 -6.24 11.65 21.04
C VAL A 109 -5.75 12.17 22.38
N ARG A 110 -6.04 13.44 22.69
CA ARG A 110 -5.65 14.13 23.94
C ARG A 110 -6.87 14.35 24.84
N ASP A 111 -6.63 14.63 26.13
CA ASP A 111 -7.72 14.89 27.11
C ASP A 111 -8.66 16.02 26.64
N ARG A 112 -8.12 17.05 25.98
CA ARG A 112 -8.86 18.19 25.44
C ARG A 112 -9.90 17.80 24.38
N ASP A 113 -9.65 16.72 23.65
CA ASP A 113 -10.55 16.24 22.59
C ASP A 113 -11.81 15.62 23.19
N LEU A 114 -11.65 14.86 24.27
CA LEU A 114 -12.76 14.30 25.02
C LEU A 114 -13.54 15.41 25.75
N GLU A 115 -12.82 16.36 26.36
CA GLU A 115 -13.42 17.53 27.04
C GLU A 115 -14.23 18.41 26.07
N ALA A 116 -13.82 18.51 24.81
CA ALA A 116 -14.54 19.27 23.79
C ALA A 116 -15.95 18.69 23.52
N ILE A 117 -16.10 17.37 23.61
CA ILE A 117 -17.38 16.67 23.34
C ILE A 117 -18.17 16.32 24.61
N GLN A 118 -17.77 16.83 25.79
CA GLN A 118 -18.37 16.49 27.09
C GLN A 118 -19.88 16.78 27.21
N LYS A 119 -20.43 17.67 26.37
CA LYS A 119 -21.85 18.08 26.36
C LYS A 119 -22.73 17.22 25.44
N GLN A 120 -22.14 16.23 24.75
CA GLN A 120 -22.84 15.34 23.82
C GLN A 120 -23.48 14.16 24.56
N ASP A 121 -24.60 13.67 24.05
CA ASP A 121 -25.32 12.52 24.61
C ASP A 121 -24.83 11.20 24.00
N LEU A 122 -23.57 10.82 24.30
CA LEU A 122 -22.95 9.63 23.71
C LEU A 122 -23.64 8.34 24.18
N ILE A 123 -23.91 7.46 23.21
CA ILE A 123 -24.45 6.10 23.41
C ILE A 123 -23.30 5.09 23.39
N GLU A 124 -22.33 5.26 22.49
CA GLU A 124 -21.17 4.39 22.34
C GLU A 124 -19.89 5.21 22.30
N LEU A 125 -18.92 4.85 23.14
CA LEU A 125 -17.60 5.48 23.17
C LEU A 125 -16.52 4.41 23.23
N HIS A 126 -15.72 4.31 22.17
CA HIS A 126 -14.63 3.36 22.07
C HIS A 126 -13.29 4.10 22.03
N LEU A 127 -12.46 3.86 23.03
CA LEU A 127 -11.10 4.37 23.16
C LEU A 127 -10.15 3.16 23.13
N THR A 128 -9.30 3.08 22.12
CA THR A 128 -8.39 1.95 21.92
C THR A 128 -6.94 2.43 21.83
N TYR A 129 -6.07 1.98 22.72
CA TYR A 129 -4.64 2.37 22.77
C TYR A 129 -4.38 3.88 22.91
N CYS A 130 -5.29 4.62 23.55
CA CYS A 130 -5.12 6.05 23.80
C CYS A 130 -4.33 6.29 25.10
N ASN A 131 -3.00 6.14 25.05
CA ASN A 131 -2.11 6.35 26.19
C ASN A 131 -1.81 7.83 26.46
N SER A 132 -2.08 8.72 25.51
CA SER A 132 -2.05 10.18 25.73
C SER A 132 -3.16 10.70 26.66
N LEU A 133 -4.15 9.87 27.01
CA LEU A 133 -5.24 10.24 27.93
C LEU A 133 -4.86 10.04 29.40
N SER A 134 -5.42 10.88 30.26
CA SER A 134 -5.19 10.86 31.71
C SER A 134 -6.50 10.78 32.50
N SER A 135 -6.40 10.82 33.83
CA SER A 135 -7.55 10.91 34.74
C SER A 135 -8.50 12.10 34.48
N ARG A 136 -8.07 13.11 33.72
CA ARG A 136 -8.96 14.16 33.22
C ARG A 136 -10.06 13.58 32.31
N SER A 137 -9.69 12.69 31.40
CA SER A 137 -10.65 11.99 30.53
C SER A 137 -11.63 11.11 31.31
N LEU A 138 -11.24 10.53 32.46
CA LEU A 138 -12.19 9.83 33.35
C LEU A 138 -13.23 10.77 33.96
N LYS A 139 -12.85 12.00 34.31
CA LYS A 139 -13.81 13.00 34.80
C LYS A 139 -14.81 13.37 33.71
N THR A 140 -14.33 13.52 32.48
CA THR A 140 -15.18 13.76 31.30
C THR A 140 -16.11 12.59 31.02
N LEU A 141 -15.65 11.34 31.17
CA LEU A 141 -16.49 10.14 31.02
C LEU A 141 -17.72 10.15 31.95
N ALA A 142 -17.61 10.77 33.14
CA ALA A 142 -18.73 10.90 34.06
C ALA A 142 -19.86 11.79 33.52
N CYS A 143 -19.59 12.68 32.55
CA CYS A 143 -20.61 13.49 31.89
C CYS A 143 -21.57 12.64 31.04
N PHE A 144 -21.11 11.49 30.53
CA PHE A 144 -21.90 10.59 29.66
C PHE A 144 -22.67 9.51 30.42
N ARG A 145 -22.64 9.52 31.77
CA ARG A 145 -23.12 8.41 32.60
C ARG A 145 -24.58 8.00 32.35
N GLU A 146 -25.46 8.95 32.04
CA GLU A 146 -26.90 8.70 31.86
C GLU A 146 -27.25 8.12 30.49
N THR A 147 -26.40 8.32 29.48
CA THR A 147 -26.66 7.99 28.08
C THR A 147 -25.89 6.75 27.62
N LEU A 148 -24.68 6.53 28.15
CA LEU A 148 -23.75 5.54 27.64
C LEU A 148 -24.26 4.10 27.82
N VAL A 149 -24.26 3.35 26.71
CA VAL A 149 -24.66 1.93 26.63
C VAL A 149 -23.45 1.04 26.39
N SER A 150 -22.45 1.52 25.63
CA SER A 150 -21.23 0.79 25.27
C SER A 150 -19.99 1.63 25.56
N LEU A 151 -19.04 1.09 26.33
CA LEU A 151 -17.77 1.73 26.63
C LEU A 151 -16.61 0.75 26.39
N CYS A 152 -15.61 1.17 25.62
CA CYS A 152 -14.36 0.45 25.46
C CYS A 152 -13.20 1.35 25.88
N LEU A 153 -12.33 0.86 26.78
CA LEU A 153 -11.10 1.51 27.25
C LEU A 153 -9.87 0.62 26.99
N PHE A 154 -9.92 -0.17 25.93
CA PHE A 154 -8.91 -1.22 25.67
C PHE A 154 -7.52 -0.61 25.46
N GLY A 155 -6.53 -1.10 26.19
CA GLY A 155 -5.14 -0.65 26.06
C GLY A 155 -4.89 0.82 26.42
N CYS A 156 -5.82 1.49 27.11
CA CYS A 156 -5.65 2.87 27.57
C CYS A 156 -4.90 2.91 28.92
N SER A 157 -3.60 2.61 28.91
CA SER A 157 -2.83 2.35 30.13
C SER A 157 -2.71 3.56 31.08
N HIS A 158 -2.72 4.78 30.56
CA HIS A 158 -2.50 6.01 31.34
C HIS A 158 -3.78 6.73 31.79
N ILE A 159 -4.97 6.30 31.33
CA ILE A 159 -6.23 7.00 31.61
C ILE A 159 -6.58 7.04 33.12
N PHE A 160 -6.06 6.09 33.91
CA PHE A 160 -6.26 6.04 35.37
C PHE A 160 -5.21 6.82 36.17
N TYR A 161 -4.30 7.53 35.51
CA TYR A 161 -3.19 8.22 36.16
C TYR A 161 -3.37 9.74 36.14
N ARG A 162 -2.95 10.42 37.22
CA ARG A 162 -2.88 11.88 37.28
C ARG A 162 -1.65 12.36 36.52
N LYS A 163 -1.84 13.26 35.55
CA LYS A 163 -0.74 13.92 34.83
C LYS A 163 0.05 14.75 35.86
N GLY A 164 1.35 14.51 35.98
CA GLY A 164 2.20 15.13 36.99
C GLY A 164 2.34 16.63 36.76
N GLY A 165 1.65 17.43 37.57
CA GLY A 165 1.83 18.87 37.73
C GLY A 165 1.54 19.23 39.19
N ALA A 166 2.45 19.95 39.84
CA ALA A 166 2.32 20.31 41.25
C ALA A 166 1.01 21.10 41.50
N PRO A 167 0.34 20.92 42.66
CA PRO A 167 -0.85 21.69 42.98
C PRO A 167 -0.42 23.06 43.50
N LEU A 168 -0.33 24.05 42.61
CA LEU A 168 -0.27 25.45 43.01
C LEU A 168 -1.26 26.28 42.20
N ALA A 169 -2.00 27.08 42.95
CA ALA A 169 -2.99 28.07 42.59
C ALA A 169 -2.78 28.79 41.22
N CYS A 170 -3.90 28.96 40.51
CA CYS A 170 -4.19 30.04 39.56
C CYS A 170 -3.41 30.08 38.23
N ASN A 171 -3.99 29.51 37.17
CA ASN A 171 -4.59 30.22 36.03
C ASN A 171 -4.74 29.24 34.86
N GLU A 172 -5.95 29.16 34.33
CA GLU A 172 -6.24 28.57 33.02
C GLU A 172 -5.52 29.42 31.94
N ASP A 173 -5.04 28.76 30.89
CA ASP A 173 -4.42 29.34 29.68
C ASP A 173 -2.92 29.71 29.76
N SER A 174 -2.04 28.70 29.76
CA SER A 174 -0.75 28.81 29.07
C SER A 174 -0.25 27.43 28.63
N GLU A 175 -0.26 27.24 27.32
CA GLU A 175 0.45 26.19 26.59
C GLU A 175 1.95 26.36 26.80
N ASP A 176 2.65 25.26 27.10
CA ASP A 176 4.02 25.01 26.65
C ASP A 176 4.25 23.49 26.85
N GLU A 177 4.24 22.77 25.72
CA GLU A 177 4.84 21.45 25.58
C GLU A 177 6.36 21.69 25.51
N ASP A 178 7.13 21.27 26.52
CA ASP A 178 8.51 20.80 26.34
C ASP A 178 9.11 20.20 27.63
N GLU A 179 9.86 19.12 27.38
CA GLU A 179 10.96 18.50 28.13
C GLU A 179 10.76 17.79 29.50
N ASP A 180 11.01 16.49 29.45
CA ASP A 180 12.07 15.79 30.21
C ASP A 180 12.42 16.37 31.60
N GLY A 181 11.54 16.12 32.56
CA GLY A 181 11.83 16.19 34.00
C GLY A 181 11.69 14.81 34.64
N PRO A 182 12.46 14.48 35.70
CA PRO A 182 12.47 13.13 36.28
C PRO A 182 11.08 12.79 36.82
N ALA A 183 10.46 11.78 36.21
CA ALA A 183 9.10 11.33 36.47
C ALA A 183 8.86 11.06 37.96
N SER A 184 8.16 11.99 38.63
CA SER A 184 7.38 11.63 39.80
C SER A 184 6.41 10.53 39.36
N ARG A 185 6.45 9.36 39.99
CA ARG A 185 5.52 8.26 39.69
C ARG A 185 4.10 8.82 39.59
N PRO A 186 3.42 8.71 38.43
CA PRO A 186 2.10 9.28 38.28
C PRO A 186 1.17 8.64 39.31
N ALA A 187 0.48 9.47 40.09
CA ALA A 187 -0.42 8.98 41.14
C ALA A 187 -1.69 8.41 40.50
N LEU A 188 -2.12 7.24 40.97
CA LEU A 188 -3.35 6.60 40.50
C LEU A 188 -4.58 7.40 40.96
N GLU A 189 -5.54 7.63 40.06
CA GLU A 189 -6.82 8.26 40.36
C GLU A 189 -7.79 7.22 40.94
N THR A 190 -8.01 7.27 42.25
CA THR A 190 -8.84 6.29 42.98
C THR A 190 -10.31 6.72 43.14
N ASP A 191 -10.63 7.96 42.76
CA ASP A 191 -11.91 8.60 43.04
C ASP A 191 -12.95 8.34 41.93
N PHE A 192 -12.54 7.84 40.77
CA PHE A 192 -13.46 7.46 39.70
C PHE A 192 -14.22 6.17 40.03
N SER A 193 -15.51 6.14 39.73
CA SER A 193 -16.37 4.96 39.87
C SER A 193 -17.43 4.95 38.78
N PHE A 194 -17.77 3.74 38.29
CA PHE A 194 -18.91 3.54 37.39
C PHE A 194 -20.28 3.61 38.09
N GLN A 195 -20.33 4.14 39.31
CA GLN A 195 -21.60 4.41 39.99
C GLN A 195 -22.41 5.45 39.20
N GLY A 196 -23.68 5.14 38.95
CA GLY A 196 -24.57 6.05 38.21
C GLY A 196 -24.51 5.91 36.69
N PHE A 197 -24.02 4.77 36.17
CA PHE A 197 -24.15 4.38 34.76
C PHE A 197 -25.32 3.38 34.56
N PRO A 198 -26.59 3.82 34.58
CA PRO A 198 -27.75 2.92 34.59
C PRO A 198 -27.95 2.18 33.26
N ARG A 199 -27.45 2.75 32.15
CA ARG A 199 -27.65 2.22 30.79
C ARG A 199 -26.50 1.40 30.26
N LEU A 200 -25.35 1.38 30.94
CA LEU A 200 -24.19 0.63 30.47
C LEU A 200 -24.50 -0.86 30.41
N ARG A 201 -24.24 -1.47 29.25
CA ARG A 201 -24.48 -2.89 28.93
C ARG A 201 -23.22 -3.58 28.45
N LEU A 202 -22.41 -2.88 27.65
CA LEU A 202 -21.18 -3.40 27.08
C LEU A 202 -19.99 -2.64 27.67
N LEU A 203 -19.05 -3.36 28.25
CA LEU A 203 -17.85 -2.76 28.85
C LEU A 203 -16.61 -3.59 28.47
N ASN A 204 -15.61 -2.92 27.89
CA ASN A 204 -14.30 -3.49 27.63
C ASN A 204 -13.24 -2.70 28.41
N LEU A 205 -12.55 -3.39 29.34
CA LEU A 205 -11.43 -2.87 30.11
C LEU A 205 -10.14 -3.68 29.85
N GLY A 206 -10.02 -4.33 28.70
CA GLY A 206 -8.86 -5.16 28.41
C GLY A 206 -7.56 -4.35 28.42
N GLY A 207 -6.50 -4.93 28.98
CA GLY A 207 -5.21 -4.27 29.18
C GLY A 207 -5.19 -3.22 30.31
N LEU A 208 -6.08 -3.33 31.29
CA LEU A 208 -6.08 -2.48 32.49
C LEU A 208 -4.76 -2.67 33.29
N PRO A 209 -4.12 -1.59 33.78
CA PRO A 209 -2.92 -1.70 34.61
C PRO A 209 -3.17 -2.48 35.91
N ASP A 210 -2.18 -3.24 36.37
CA ASP A 210 -2.27 -4.10 37.56
C ASP A 210 -2.55 -3.32 38.86
N GLU A 211 -2.19 -2.03 38.91
CA GLU A 211 -2.45 -1.17 40.07
C GLU A 211 -3.93 -0.78 40.22
N VAL A 212 -4.75 -0.97 39.18
CA VAL A 212 -6.16 -0.58 39.18
C VAL A 212 -7.04 -1.70 39.72
N ASP A 213 -7.78 -1.43 40.79
CA ASP A 213 -8.75 -2.37 41.35
C ASP A 213 -9.99 -2.52 40.45
N ALA A 214 -9.95 -3.51 39.57
CA ALA A 214 -11.06 -3.84 38.67
C ALA A 214 -12.35 -4.23 39.42
N GLU A 215 -12.27 -4.88 40.60
CA GLU A 215 -13.46 -5.25 41.38
C GLU A 215 -14.19 -3.99 41.86
N LYS A 216 -13.45 -3.02 42.42
CA LYS A 216 -14.02 -1.75 42.91
C LYS A 216 -14.71 -0.99 41.77
N LEU A 217 -14.13 -0.97 40.57
CA LEU A 217 -14.71 -0.30 39.41
C LEU A 217 -16.00 -0.96 38.94
N LEU A 218 -16.04 -2.30 38.89
CA LEU A 218 -17.15 -3.03 38.28
C LEU A 218 -18.32 -3.30 39.23
N ARG A 219 -18.10 -3.33 40.56
CA ARG A 219 -19.13 -3.59 41.58
C ARG A 219 -20.41 -2.73 41.44
N PRO A 220 -20.37 -1.43 41.08
CA PRO A 220 -21.58 -0.62 40.91
C PRO A 220 -22.45 -1.02 39.71
N LEU A 221 -21.89 -1.70 38.71
CA LEU A 221 -22.56 -2.00 37.45
C LEU A 221 -23.39 -3.28 37.58
N LYS A 222 -24.72 -3.19 37.63
CA LYS A 222 -25.59 -4.38 37.82
C LYS A 222 -26.25 -4.90 36.53
N ALA A 223 -26.09 -4.17 35.43
CA ALA A 223 -26.86 -4.37 34.21
C ALA A 223 -26.02 -4.76 32.98
N LEU A 224 -24.73 -5.08 33.17
CA LEU A 224 -23.85 -5.51 32.08
C LEU A 224 -24.33 -6.81 31.43
N THR A 225 -24.23 -6.87 30.11
CA THR A 225 -24.51 -8.02 29.26
C THR A 225 -23.28 -8.51 28.51
N SER A 226 -22.26 -7.66 28.32
CA SER A 226 -20.95 -8.04 27.76
C SER A 226 -19.84 -7.40 28.58
N LEU A 227 -18.86 -8.22 28.97
CA LEU A 227 -17.69 -7.77 29.72
C LEU A 227 -16.42 -8.42 29.16
N ASP A 228 -15.46 -7.58 28.77
CA ASP A 228 -14.12 -7.97 28.36
C ASP A 228 -13.10 -7.47 29.40
N LEU A 229 -12.36 -8.42 29.97
CA LEU A 229 -11.28 -8.22 30.94
C LEU A 229 -9.99 -8.91 30.47
N SER A 230 -9.80 -9.01 29.15
CA SER A 230 -8.59 -9.58 28.55
C SER A 230 -7.33 -8.88 29.10
N ASN A 231 -6.36 -9.66 29.55
CA ASN A 231 -5.09 -9.14 30.09
C ASN A 231 -5.26 -8.23 31.34
N VAL A 232 -6.25 -8.48 32.19
CA VAL A 232 -6.45 -7.78 33.48
C VAL A 232 -6.18 -8.73 34.65
N HIS A 233 -5.40 -8.28 35.64
CA HIS A 233 -5.18 -9.05 36.88
C HIS A 233 -6.41 -9.00 37.79
N LEU A 234 -6.97 -10.17 38.15
CA LEU A 234 -8.10 -10.29 39.08
C LEU A 234 -7.66 -11.04 40.35
N PRO A 235 -7.62 -10.37 41.53
CA PRO A 235 -7.25 -11.02 42.78
C PRO A 235 -8.30 -12.04 43.26
N GLY A 236 -9.53 -11.97 42.75
CA GLY A 236 -10.61 -12.94 42.99
C GLY A 236 -11.78 -12.75 42.02
N THR A 237 -12.56 -13.81 41.79
CA THR A 237 -13.64 -13.82 40.77
C THR A 237 -15.06 -13.84 41.37
N ALA A 238 -15.18 -13.82 42.70
CA ALA A 238 -16.47 -13.97 43.38
C ALA A 238 -17.48 -12.85 43.03
N PHE A 239 -17.00 -11.61 42.81
CA PHE A 239 -17.85 -10.46 42.49
C PHE A 239 -18.58 -10.61 41.14
N LEU A 240 -18.04 -11.40 40.20
CA LEU A 240 -18.62 -11.62 38.87
C LEU A 240 -19.95 -12.38 38.91
N THR A 241 -20.22 -13.09 40.02
CA THR A 241 -21.48 -13.81 40.23
C THR A 241 -22.71 -12.90 40.19
N GLN A 242 -22.54 -11.60 40.42
CA GLN A 242 -23.62 -10.61 40.35
C GLN A 242 -24.27 -10.50 38.96
N TRP A 243 -23.62 -10.98 37.89
CA TRP A 243 -24.14 -10.99 36.52
C TRP A 243 -24.52 -12.37 36.01
N SER A 244 -24.52 -13.39 36.87
CA SER A 244 -24.70 -14.81 36.48
C SER A 244 -25.94 -15.09 35.61
N GLU A 245 -27.02 -14.33 35.76
CA GLU A 245 -28.26 -14.50 34.99
C GLU A 245 -28.39 -13.58 33.75
N ARG A 246 -27.48 -12.61 33.56
CA ARG A 246 -27.62 -11.52 32.56
C ARG A 246 -26.47 -11.41 31.57
N LEU A 247 -25.31 -11.91 31.94
CA LEU A 247 -24.10 -11.80 31.13
C LEU A 247 -24.19 -12.76 29.93
N ALA A 248 -24.28 -12.19 28.73
CA ALA A 248 -24.33 -12.93 27.47
C ALA A 248 -22.92 -13.20 26.92
N SER A 249 -21.95 -12.32 27.18
CA SER A 249 -20.55 -12.49 26.79
C SER A 249 -19.64 -12.18 27.97
N LEU A 250 -18.75 -13.12 28.29
CA LEU A 250 -17.76 -13.02 29.36
C LEU A 250 -16.47 -13.66 28.87
N VAL A 251 -15.43 -12.86 28.73
CA VAL A 251 -14.09 -13.35 28.44
C VAL A 251 -13.36 -13.50 29.76
N LEU A 252 -13.45 -14.70 30.37
CA LEU A 252 -12.73 -15.08 31.59
C LEU A 252 -12.26 -16.53 31.55
N TYR A 253 -11.12 -16.80 32.18
CA TYR A 253 -10.63 -18.15 32.40
C TYR A 253 -11.44 -18.83 33.54
N ASN A 254 -12.18 -19.90 33.20
CA ASN A 254 -12.84 -20.95 34.01
C ASN A 254 -14.35 -20.89 34.42
N ARG A 255 -15.00 -22.03 34.09
CA ARG A 255 -16.35 -22.60 34.43
C ARG A 255 -17.57 -21.84 33.90
N LEU A 256 -17.96 -22.16 32.66
CA LEU A 256 -18.85 -21.31 31.85
C LEU A 256 -20.03 -22.10 31.26
N VAL A 257 -21.10 -22.25 32.04
CA VAL A 257 -22.33 -22.97 31.62
C VAL A 257 -23.21 -22.16 30.64
N HIS A 258 -22.90 -20.86 30.49
CA HIS A 258 -23.64 -19.90 29.66
C HIS A 258 -22.79 -19.24 28.56
N LEU A 259 -21.60 -19.80 28.30
CA LEU A 259 -20.63 -19.24 27.37
C LEU A 259 -21.21 -19.05 25.96
N VAL A 260 -20.92 -17.91 25.35
CA VAL A 260 -21.32 -17.59 23.96
C VAL A 260 -20.10 -17.50 23.06
N SER A 261 -18.97 -17.04 23.58
CA SER A 261 -17.69 -17.00 22.88
C SER A 261 -16.57 -17.41 23.83
N LEU A 262 -15.61 -18.18 23.33
CA LEU A 262 -14.42 -18.57 24.07
C LEU A 262 -13.21 -18.40 23.17
N ASP A 263 -12.13 -17.82 23.66
CA ASP A 263 -10.86 -17.80 22.93
C ASP A 263 -9.77 -18.38 23.82
N VAL A 264 -9.17 -19.47 23.36
CA VAL A 264 -8.02 -20.13 23.99
C VAL A 264 -6.82 -20.17 23.04
N SER A 265 -6.81 -19.32 22.01
CA SER A 265 -5.75 -19.26 21.01
C SER A 265 -4.41 -18.85 21.60
N GLY A 266 -3.34 -19.48 21.14
CA GLY A 266 -1.97 -19.23 21.61
C GLY A 266 -1.60 -19.92 22.93
N HIS A 267 -2.49 -20.72 23.53
CA HIS A 267 -2.19 -21.49 24.74
C HIS A 267 -1.74 -22.93 24.43
N THR A 268 -0.55 -23.29 24.93
CA THR A 268 0.14 -24.55 24.62
C THR A 268 -0.30 -25.77 25.45
N MET A 269 -1.22 -25.61 26.41
CA MET A 269 -1.46 -26.59 27.49
C MET A 269 -2.88 -27.20 27.48
N LEU A 270 -3.36 -27.66 26.32
CA LEU A 270 -4.73 -28.22 26.20
C LEU A 270 -4.80 -29.67 25.71
N ASP A 271 -3.68 -30.38 25.60
CA ASP A 271 -3.60 -31.73 25.01
C ASP A 271 -4.42 -32.79 25.75
N ASN A 272 -4.76 -32.57 27.03
CA ASN A 272 -5.59 -33.47 27.83
C ASN A 272 -7.10 -33.30 27.59
N CYS A 273 -7.52 -32.34 26.74
CA CYS A 273 -8.93 -32.02 26.51
C CYS A 273 -9.54 -32.73 25.29
N SER A 274 -8.74 -33.34 24.43
CA SER A 274 -9.21 -34.09 23.26
C SER A 274 -9.65 -35.50 23.66
N VAL A 275 -10.87 -35.88 23.31
CA VAL A 275 -11.35 -37.27 23.47
C VAL A 275 -10.91 -38.07 22.22
N PRO A 276 -10.36 -39.29 22.37
CA PRO A 276 -10.05 -40.13 21.21
C PRO A 276 -11.28 -40.34 20.33
N PRO A 277 -11.11 -40.52 19.00
CA PRO A 277 -12.24 -40.70 18.10
C PRO A 277 -13.07 -41.89 18.57
N CYS A 278 -14.32 -41.65 18.96
CA CYS A 278 -15.28 -42.74 19.16
C CYS A 278 -15.53 -43.38 17.79
N GLU A 279 -15.70 -44.70 17.72
CA GLU A 279 -15.87 -45.44 16.44
C GLU A 279 -17.05 -44.93 15.59
N ASP A 280 -17.96 -44.13 16.16
CA ASP A 280 -19.04 -43.40 15.49
C ASP A 280 -18.62 -42.10 14.77
N ALA A 281 -17.34 -41.71 14.79
CA ALA A 281 -16.84 -40.43 14.27
C ALA A 281 -16.72 -40.34 12.73
N VAL A 282 -17.36 -41.24 11.98
CA VAL A 282 -17.43 -41.23 10.50
C VAL A 282 -18.63 -40.39 9.99
N GLY A 283 -18.94 -39.29 10.69
CA GLY A 283 -20.06 -38.40 10.41
C GLY A 283 -19.64 -37.03 9.88
N ARG A 284 -20.59 -36.26 9.31
CA ARG A 284 -20.38 -34.84 8.97
C ARG A 284 -20.06 -34.05 10.24
N PRO A 285 -19.22 -32.99 10.16
CA PRO A 285 -18.96 -32.11 11.29
C PRO A 285 -20.25 -31.62 11.96
N SER A 286 -20.33 -31.70 13.28
CA SER A 286 -21.49 -31.25 14.05
C SER A 286 -21.12 -30.13 15.01
N THR A 287 -22.01 -29.14 15.12
CA THR A 287 -21.94 -28.07 16.11
C THR A 287 -22.68 -28.42 17.41
N GLU A 288 -23.28 -29.61 17.52
CA GLU A 288 -23.98 -30.03 18.74
C GLU A 288 -22.97 -30.26 19.88
N PRO A 289 -23.11 -29.58 21.03
CA PRO A 289 -22.25 -29.77 22.19
C PRO A 289 -22.05 -31.22 22.61
N SER A 290 -23.14 -32.00 22.71
CA SER A 290 -23.12 -33.40 23.16
C SER A 290 -22.21 -34.29 22.30
N LYS A 291 -21.97 -33.94 21.04
CA LYS A 291 -21.11 -34.65 20.09
C LYS A 291 -19.67 -34.11 20.05
N SER A 292 -19.35 -33.11 20.87
CA SER A 292 -18.05 -32.44 20.80
C SER A 292 -16.87 -33.41 21.00
N SER A 293 -15.84 -33.24 20.18
CA SER A 293 -14.56 -33.93 20.34
C SER A 293 -13.67 -33.32 21.44
N ILE A 294 -14.07 -32.17 22.00
CA ILE A 294 -13.38 -31.46 23.07
C ILE A 294 -14.17 -31.70 24.36
N ALA A 295 -13.65 -32.52 25.27
CA ALA A 295 -14.41 -33.07 26.40
C ALA A 295 -15.11 -31.99 27.25
N PRO A 296 -14.42 -30.88 27.64
CA PRO A 296 -15.05 -29.79 28.40
C PRO A 296 -16.23 -29.10 27.69
N LEU A 297 -16.31 -29.17 26.36
CA LEU A 297 -17.37 -28.50 25.60
C LEU A 297 -18.65 -29.34 25.44
N ARG A 298 -18.64 -30.61 25.90
CA ARG A 298 -19.83 -31.48 25.84
C ARG A 298 -20.96 -31.03 26.76
N GLU A 299 -20.62 -30.32 27.82
CA GLU A 299 -21.57 -29.85 28.84
C GLU A 299 -22.27 -28.53 28.44
N LEU A 300 -21.93 -27.94 27.29
CA LEU A 300 -22.60 -26.72 26.81
C LEU A 300 -24.06 -27.01 26.47
N ARG A 301 -24.97 -26.10 26.85
CA ARG A 301 -26.40 -26.19 26.49
C ARG A 301 -26.69 -25.84 25.03
N ARG A 302 -25.78 -25.11 24.38
CA ARG A 302 -25.88 -24.62 22.99
C ARG A 302 -24.47 -24.47 22.39
N PRO A 303 -24.33 -24.54 21.05
CA PRO A 303 -23.08 -24.17 20.40
C PRO A 303 -22.66 -22.74 20.73
N LEU A 304 -21.35 -22.51 20.75
CA LEU A 304 -20.75 -21.18 20.84
C LEU A 304 -20.96 -20.42 19.53
N LEU A 305 -21.14 -19.11 19.60
CA LEU A 305 -21.05 -18.25 18.41
C LEU A 305 -19.61 -18.21 17.89
N PHE A 306 -18.64 -18.21 18.80
CA PHE A 306 -17.22 -18.13 18.48
C PHE A 306 -16.37 -19.03 19.38
N LEU A 307 -15.42 -19.75 18.78
CA LEU A 307 -14.39 -20.49 19.49
C LEU A 307 -13.01 -20.26 18.88
N GLY A 308 -12.14 -19.58 19.60
CA GLY A 308 -10.76 -19.34 19.22
C GLY A 308 -9.85 -20.51 19.61
N LEU A 309 -9.34 -21.25 18.63
CA LEU A 309 -8.42 -22.39 18.82
C LEU A 309 -7.11 -22.21 18.04
N TYR A 310 -6.78 -20.99 17.61
CA TYR A 310 -5.60 -20.75 16.78
C TYR A 310 -4.32 -21.04 17.56
N ASP A 311 -3.35 -21.73 16.95
CA ASP A 311 -2.16 -22.27 17.63
C ASP A 311 -2.47 -23.18 18.83
N THR A 312 -3.50 -24.02 18.70
CA THR A 312 -3.79 -25.10 19.65
C THR A 312 -3.92 -26.44 18.92
N SER A 313 -3.58 -27.55 19.58
CA SER A 313 -3.80 -28.91 19.04
C SER A 313 -5.27 -29.21 18.80
N LEU A 314 -6.17 -28.55 19.56
CA LEU A 314 -7.62 -28.72 19.49
C LEU A 314 -8.26 -28.23 18.20
N CYS A 315 -7.61 -27.34 17.42
CA CYS A 315 -8.19 -26.85 16.17
C CYS A 315 -8.42 -27.95 15.12
N THR A 316 -7.67 -29.06 15.25
CA THR A 316 -7.78 -30.25 14.38
C THR A 316 -9.00 -31.11 14.67
N ALA A 317 -9.67 -30.90 15.80
CA ALA A 317 -10.86 -31.65 16.22
C ALA A 317 -11.96 -31.65 15.14
N THR A 318 -12.74 -32.74 15.09
CA THR A 318 -13.76 -32.94 14.04
C THR A 318 -15.10 -32.33 14.40
N HIS A 319 -15.53 -32.46 15.66
CA HIS A 319 -16.82 -31.96 16.14
C HIS A 319 -16.58 -30.82 17.14
N ILE A 320 -16.58 -29.59 16.61
CA ILE A 320 -16.35 -28.37 17.37
C ILE A 320 -17.70 -27.66 17.53
N PRO A 321 -18.21 -27.48 18.76
CA PRO A 321 -19.55 -26.95 19.01
C PRO A 321 -19.56 -25.42 18.94
N ALA A 322 -19.19 -24.87 17.79
CA ALA A 322 -19.15 -23.44 17.54
C ALA A 322 -19.49 -23.10 16.09
N TYR A 323 -20.08 -21.92 15.85
CA TYR A 323 -20.42 -21.44 14.51
C TYR A 323 -19.22 -20.83 13.78
N LYS A 324 -18.41 -20.03 14.47
CA LYS A 324 -17.16 -19.47 13.95
C LYS A 324 -15.98 -20.01 14.75
N VAL A 325 -14.99 -20.58 14.06
CA VAL A 325 -13.83 -21.23 14.70
C VAL A 325 -12.56 -20.68 14.10
N THR A 326 -11.61 -20.22 14.93
CA THR A 326 -10.25 -19.90 14.48
C THR A 326 -9.33 -21.09 14.71
N GLY A 327 -8.36 -21.31 13.85
CA GLY A 327 -7.49 -22.48 13.90
C GLY A 327 -6.56 -22.57 12.71
N SER A 328 -5.74 -23.61 12.68
CA SER A 328 -4.77 -23.87 11.59
C SER A 328 -5.11 -25.11 10.75
N LYS A 329 -6.32 -25.68 10.91
CA LYS A 329 -6.71 -26.92 10.22
C LYS A 329 -7.02 -26.70 8.73
N ASN A 330 -7.66 -25.58 8.38
CA ASN A 330 -8.14 -25.30 7.03
C ASN A 330 -8.22 -23.80 6.74
N GLU A 331 -8.46 -23.47 5.48
CA GLU A 331 -8.57 -22.09 4.98
C GLU A 331 -9.56 -21.24 5.80
N ASP A 332 -10.78 -21.72 6.05
CA ASP A 332 -11.79 -20.94 6.77
C ASP A 332 -11.36 -20.60 8.21
N GLN A 333 -10.75 -21.56 8.91
CA GLN A 333 -10.21 -21.34 10.25
C GLN A 333 -9.09 -20.31 10.27
N VAL A 334 -8.23 -20.30 9.25
CA VAL A 334 -7.13 -19.33 9.11
C VAL A 334 -7.70 -17.94 8.80
N LEU A 335 -8.65 -17.83 7.86
CA LEU A 335 -9.31 -16.56 7.54
C LEU A 335 -10.07 -16.00 8.74
N ASN A 336 -10.79 -16.83 9.49
CA ASN A 336 -11.43 -16.45 10.75
C ASN A 336 -10.40 -15.93 11.78
N ALA A 337 -9.21 -16.53 11.83
CA ALA A 337 -8.14 -16.09 12.73
C ALA A 337 -7.61 -14.71 12.35
N ILE A 338 -7.35 -14.46 11.06
CA ILE A 338 -6.91 -13.14 10.58
C ILE A 338 -7.99 -12.10 10.91
N GLU A 339 -9.24 -12.38 10.58
CA GLU A 339 -10.37 -11.47 10.81
C GLU A 339 -10.52 -11.07 12.29
N VAL A 340 -10.38 -12.03 13.21
CA VAL A 340 -10.59 -11.78 14.65
C VAL A 340 -9.36 -11.16 15.31
N TYR A 341 -8.15 -11.59 14.94
CA TYR A 341 -6.93 -11.16 15.64
C TYR A 341 -6.28 -9.91 15.05
N THR A 342 -6.66 -9.49 13.84
CA THR A 342 -6.07 -8.31 13.20
C THR A 342 -6.12 -7.10 14.11
N GLU A 343 -7.24 -6.73 14.73
CA GLU A 343 -7.28 -5.45 15.46
C GLU A 343 -6.52 -5.47 16.80
N PHE A 344 -6.55 -6.59 17.53
CA PHE A 344 -6.15 -6.62 18.94
C PHE A 344 -5.01 -7.60 19.28
N ARG A 345 -4.58 -8.48 18.37
CA ARG A 345 -3.54 -9.50 18.61
C ARG A 345 -2.59 -9.66 17.40
N PRO A 346 -1.69 -8.70 17.18
CA PRO A 346 -0.83 -8.67 16.00
C PRO A 346 0.03 -9.92 15.84
N GLU A 347 0.53 -10.53 16.93
CA GLU A 347 1.38 -11.72 16.84
C GLU A 347 0.63 -12.97 16.38
N LEU A 348 -0.67 -13.09 16.69
CA LEU A 348 -1.51 -14.17 16.17
C LEU A 348 -1.96 -13.87 14.74
N ALA A 349 -2.29 -12.61 14.44
CA ALA A 349 -2.64 -12.20 13.09
C ALA A 349 -1.49 -12.44 12.11
N GLN A 350 -0.26 -12.08 12.50
CA GLN A 350 0.96 -12.32 11.73
C GLN A 350 1.15 -13.81 11.39
N ARG A 351 1.01 -14.70 12.38
CA ARG A 351 1.10 -16.15 12.19
C ARG A 351 0.00 -16.67 11.27
N ALA A 352 -1.23 -16.18 11.44
CA ALA A 352 -2.37 -16.54 10.59
C ALA A 352 -2.18 -16.09 9.14
N ILE A 353 -1.69 -14.87 8.92
CA ILE A 353 -1.34 -14.37 7.58
C ILE A 353 -0.22 -15.21 6.97
N ASN A 354 0.78 -15.63 7.76
CA ASN A 354 1.84 -16.51 7.27
C ASN A 354 1.32 -17.90 6.83
N GLN A 355 0.36 -18.47 7.57
CA GLN A 355 -0.31 -19.70 7.13
C GLN A 355 -1.16 -19.48 5.87
N LEU A 356 -1.85 -18.35 5.76
CA LEU A 356 -2.58 -17.99 4.55
C LEU A 356 -1.63 -17.85 3.34
N PHE A 357 -0.44 -17.26 3.55
CA PHE A 357 0.61 -17.21 2.53
C PHE A 357 0.99 -18.62 2.04
N ASP A 358 1.19 -19.58 2.96
CA ASP A 358 1.51 -20.96 2.58
C ASP A 358 0.35 -21.63 1.81
N ILE A 359 -0.90 -21.36 2.21
CA ILE A 359 -2.09 -21.82 1.48
C ILE A 359 -2.12 -21.23 0.08
N ALA A 360 -1.97 -19.90 -0.07
CA ALA A 360 -2.03 -19.21 -1.35
C ALA A 360 -0.89 -19.60 -2.31
N ARG A 361 0.28 -19.96 -1.76
CA ARG A 361 1.46 -20.36 -2.53
C ARG A 361 1.42 -21.81 -3.01
N ILE A 362 0.94 -22.72 -2.17
CA ILE A 362 1.08 -24.19 -2.38
C ILE A 362 -0.25 -24.83 -2.79
N GLN A 363 -1.37 -24.27 -2.37
CA GLN A 363 -2.72 -24.82 -2.54
C GLN A 363 -3.60 -23.84 -3.32
N HIS A 364 -4.79 -24.30 -3.72
CA HIS A 364 -5.79 -23.41 -4.33
C HIS A 364 -6.58 -22.70 -3.23
N CYS A 365 -6.42 -21.38 -3.11
CA CYS A 365 -7.23 -20.54 -2.21
C CYS A 365 -8.66 -20.41 -2.77
N SER A 366 -9.65 -20.91 -2.04
CA SER A 366 -11.05 -20.94 -2.49
C SER A 366 -11.81 -19.64 -2.21
N GLN A 367 -11.44 -18.91 -1.15
CA GLN A 367 -12.07 -17.68 -0.69
C GLN A 367 -11.17 -16.46 -0.96
N LEU A 368 -10.66 -16.34 -2.19
CA LEU A 368 -9.64 -15.35 -2.54
C LEU A 368 -10.02 -13.90 -2.23
N LEU A 369 -11.26 -13.49 -2.51
CA LEU A 369 -11.72 -12.12 -2.23
C LEU A 369 -11.69 -11.81 -0.73
N ARG A 370 -12.15 -12.74 0.10
CA ARG A 370 -12.13 -12.60 1.55
C ARG A 370 -10.69 -12.59 2.07
N ALA A 371 -9.84 -13.48 1.57
CA ALA A 371 -8.41 -13.51 1.89
C ALA A 371 -7.73 -12.18 1.58
N LEU A 372 -7.97 -11.64 0.39
CA LEU A 372 -7.39 -10.37 -0.07
C LEU A 372 -7.86 -9.19 0.80
N GLN A 373 -9.16 -9.09 1.08
CA GLN A 373 -9.73 -8.05 1.96
C GLN A 373 -9.14 -8.11 3.38
N LEU A 374 -8.98 -9.30 3.94
CA LEU A 374 -8.42 -9.47 5.27
C LEU A 374 -6.94 -9.09 5.33
N VAL A 375 -6.14 -9.45 4.31
CA VAL A 375 -4.72 -9.05 4.24
C VAL A 375 -4.59 -7.53 4.05
N ILE A 376 -5.42 -6.91 3.22
CA ILE A 376 -5.49 -5.44 3.07
C ILE A 376 -5.81 -4.79 4.42
N ALA A 377 -6.83 -5.28 5.13
CA ALA A 377 -7.21 -4.76 6.43
C ALA A 377 -6.07 -4.88 7.46
N ALA A 378 -5.37 -6.01 7.49
CA ALA A 378 -4.23 -6.22 8.38
C ALA A 378 -3.06 -5.28 8.09
N LEU A 379 -2.73 -5.09 6.81
CA LEU A 379 -1.66 -4.18 6.41
C LEU A 379 -2.01 -2.70 6.63
N LYS A 380 -3.29 -2.32 6.50
CA LYS A 380 -3.78 -0.98 6.85
C LYS A 380 -3.74 -0.76 8.36
N CYS A 381 -4.21 -1.73 9.14
CA CYS A 381 -4.26 -1.68 10.61
C CYS A 381 -2.86 -1.61 11.22
N HIS A 382 -1.91 -2.37 10.69
CA HIS A 382 -0.55 -2.52 11.25
C HIS A 382 0.52 -1.92 10.36
N LYS A 383 0.38 -0.64 10.02
CA LYS A 383 1.32 0.07 9.15
C LYS A 383 2.75 0.12 9.70
N TYR A 384 2.91 0.12 11.03
CA TYR A 384 4.21 0.19 11.71
C TYR A 384 4.73 -1.16 12.27
N ASP A 385 3.99 -2.26 12.05
CA ASP A 385 4.48 -3.59 12.42
C ASP A 385 5.26 -4.21 11.27
N LYS A 386 6.59 -4.27 11.44
CA LYS A 386 7.50 -4.86 10.45
C LYS A 386 7.11 -6.30 10.08
N SER A 387 6.74 -7.12 11.06
CA SER A 387 6.50 -8.55 10.84
C SER A 387 5.24 -8.77 10.01
N ILE A 388 4.16 -8.04 10.31
CA ILE A 388 2.91 -8.10 9.54
C ILE A 388 3.12 -7.55 8.14
N GLN A 389 3.89 -6.48 7.98
CA GLN A 389 4.17 -5.89 6.66
C GLN A 389 4.97 -6.84 5.76
N VAL A 390 5.95 -7.56 6.31
CA VAL A 390 6.70 -8.59 5.58
C VAL A 390 5.78 -9.75 5.17
N THR A 391 5.00 -10.33 6.10
CA THR A 391 4.17 -11.49 5.78
C THR A 391 2.95 -11.15 4.93
N GLY A 392 2.31 -10.01 5.19
CA GLY A 392 1.14 -9.55 4.44
C GLY A 392 1.50 -9.17 3.00
N SER A 393 2.61 -8.45 2.77
CA SER A 393 3.08 -8.15 1.41
C SER A 393 3.44 -9.42 0.63
N ALA A 394 4.02 -10.44 1.30
CA ALA A 394 4.28 -11.73 0.69
C ALA A 394 2.98 -12.46 0.29
N ALA A 395 1.96 -12.43 1.15
CA ALA A 395 0.65 -13.01 0.85
C ALA A 395 -0.04 -12.30 -0.32
N LEU A 396 0.02 -10.96 -0.37
CA LEU A 396 -0.59 -10.16 -1.45
C LEU A 396 -0.06 -10.56 -2.83
N PHE A 397 1.24 -10.82 -2.97
CA PHE A 397 1.82 -11.23 -4.25
C PHE A 397 1.12 -12.47 -4.84
N TYR A 398 0.85 -13.48 -4.02
CA TYR A 398 0.18 -14.70 -4.46
C TYR A 398 -1.34 -14.51 -4.64
N LEU A 399 -1.97 -13.74 -3.76
CA LEU A 399 -3.41 -13.45 -3.83
C LEU A 399 -3.80 -12.53 -5.01
N THR A 400 -2.83 -11.88 -5.63
CA THR A 400 -3.03 -10.94 -6.76
C THR A 400 -2.59 -11.51 -8.10
N ASN A 401 -2.32 -12.81 -8.18
CA ASN A 401 -1.92 -13.46 -9.42
C ASN A 401 -2.97 -13.27 -10.54
N THR A 402 -2.51 -13.18 -11.79
CA THR A 402 -3.32 -12.82 -12.97
C THR A 402 -4.47 -13.78 -13.24
N GLU A 403 -4.37 -15.04 -12.79
CA GLU A 403 -5.44 -16.04 -12.87
C GLU A 403 -6.72 -15.61 -12.13
N TYR A 404 -6.60 -14.76 -11.11
CA TYR A 404 -7.72 -14.33 -10.26
C TYR A 404 -8.23 -12.93 -10.61
N ARG A 405 -7.75 -12.37 -11.72
CA ARG A 405 -8.05 -10.99 -12.12
C ARG A 405 -9.52 -10.77 -12.45
N SER A 406 -10.23 -11.79 -12.97
CA SER A 406 -11.66 -11.70 -13.29
C SER A 406 -12.54 -11.46 -12.07
N ASP A 407 -12.09 -11.92 -10.90
CA ASP A 407 -12.86 -11.88 -9.66
C ASP A 407 -12.63 -10.57 -8.90
N GLN A 408 -11.57 -9.82 -9.24
CA GLN A 408 -11.16 -8.61 -8.53
C GLN A 408 -11.69 -7.32 -9.18
N SER A 409 -12.49 -6.57 -8.42
CA SER A 409 -12.95 -5.25 -8.86
C SER A 409 -11.82 -4.24 -8.97
N VAL A 410 -12.07 -3.19 -9.75
CA VAL A 410 -11.13 -2.05 -9.89
C VAL A 410 -10.83 -1.43 -8.53
N ARG A 411 -11.84 -1.36 -7.63
CA ARG A 411 -11.70 -0.77 -6.30
C ARG A 411 -10.73 -1.59 -5.45
N LEU A 412 -10.95 -2.90 -5.37
CA LEU A 412 -10.09 -3.81 -4.61
C LEU A 412 -8.64 -3.77 -5.11
N ARG A 413 -8.45 -3.76 -6.44
CA ARG A 413 -7.13 -3.61 -7.07
C ARG A 413 -6.43 -2.30 -6.68
N ARG A 414 -7.16 -1.18 -6.66
CA ARG A 414 -6.63 0.11 -6.19
C ARG A 414 -6.25 0.08 -4.70
N GLU A 415 -7.02 -0.60 -3.85
CA GLU A 415 -6.66 -0.76 -2.44
C GLU A 415 -5.37 -1.57 -2.26
N VAL A 416 -5.19 -2.64 -3.04
CA VAL A 416 -3.93 -3.40 -3.05
C VAL A 416 -2.77 -2.49 -3.42
N ILE A 417 -2.88 -1.74 -4.52
CA ILE A 417 -1.82 -0.82 -4.97
C ILE A 417 -1.51 0.20 -3.86
N GLN A 418 -2.52 0.79 -3.22
CA GLN A 418 -2.31 1.75 -2.12
C GLN A 418 -1.54 1.14 -0.96
N VAL A 419 -1.95 -0.04 -0.48
CA VAL A 419 -1.30 -0.71 0.66
C VAL A 419 0.14 -1.13 0.32
N VAL A 420 0.37 -1.61 -0.90
CA VAL A 420 1.70 -1.96 -1.40
C VAL A 420 2.62 -0.73 -1.39
N LEU A 421 2.15 0.42 -1.88
CA LEU A 421 2.92 1.66 -1.88
C LEU A 421 3.13 2.23 -0.47
N ASN A 422 2.15 2.11 0.44
CA ASN A 422 2.32 2.45 1.85
C ASN A 422 3.47 1.65 2.48
N GLY A 423 3.51 0.33 2.24
CA GLY A 423 4.59 -0.53 2.70
C GLY A 423 5.95 -0.14 2.13
N MET A 424 6.01 0.22 0.84
CA MET A 424 7.25 0.68 0.18
C MET A 424 7.75 2.04 0.71
N GLU A 425 6.87 2.94 1.11
CA GLU A 425 7.29 4.22 1.71
C GLU A 425 7.90 4.01 3.09
N GLN A 426 7.20 3.22 3.91
CA GLN A 426 7.56 3.03 5.31
C GLN A 426 8.80 2.14 5.49
N TYR A 427 8.95 1.07 4.70
CA TYR A 427 10.00 0.07 4.91
C TYR A 427 10.95 -0.03 3.74
N GLN A 428 12.20 0.40 3.92
CA GLN A 428 13.26 0.29 2.90
C GLN A 428 13.95 -1.09 2.89
N GLU A 429 13.42 -2.08 3.62
CA GLU A 429 13.99 -3.42 3.67
C GLU A 429 13.74 -4.19 2.36
N VAL A 430 14.77 -4.91 1.89
CA VAL A 430 14.77 -5.61 0.60
C VAL A 430 13.58 -6.56 0.45
N THR A 431 13.19 -7.27 1.51
CA THR A 431 12.08 -8.25 1.46
C THR A 431 10.74 -7.59 1.17
N VAL A 432 10.39 -6.52 1.92
CA VAL A 432 9.12 -5.79 1.73
C VAL A 432 9.10 -5.16 0.35
N GLN A 433 10.17 -4.46 -0.02
CA GLN A 433 10.29 -3.80 -1.31
C GLN A 433 10.17 -4.81 -2.47
N ARG A 434 10.81 -5.98 -2.36
CA ARG A 434 10.73 -7.03 -3.37
C ARG A 434 9.31 -7.58 -3.52
N ASN A 435 8.65 -7.92 -2.41
CA ASN A 435 7.27 -8.42 -2.43
C ASN A 435 6.30 -7.40 -3.02
N CYS A 436 6.46 -6.13 -2.62
CA CYS A 436 5.67 -5.02 -3.14
C CYS A 436 5.87 -4.81 -4.64
N CYS A 437 7.11 -4.73 -5.12
CA CYS A 437 7.40 -4.60 -6.55
C CYS A 437 6.88 -5.79 -7.37
N LEU A 438 7.04 -7.03 -6.88
CA LEU A 438 6.47 -8.21 -7.54
C LEU A 438 4.94 -8.15 -7.61
N THR A 439 4.29 -7.67 -6.55
CA THR A 439 2.84 -7.46 -6.52
C THR A 439 2.42 -6.43 -7.58
N LEU A 440 3.16 -5.31 -7.73
CA LEU A 440 2.89 -4.31 -8.77
C LEU A 440 2.99 -4.87 -10.19
N CYS A 441 3.90 -5.83 -10.44
CA CYS A 441 4.03 -6.49 -11.74
C CYS A 441 2.80 -7.32 -12.14
N ASN A 442 1.90 -7.66 -11.21
CA ASN A 442 0.68 -8.40 -11.52
C ASN A 442 -0.42 -7.50 -12.14
N PHE A 443 -0.24 -6.18 -12.10
CA PHE A 443 -1.21 -5.20 -12.61
C PHE A 443 -0.83 -4.74 -14.03
N SER A 444 -1.82 -4.23 -14.77
CA SER A 444 -1.55 -3.58 -16.06
C SER A 444 -0.90 -2.21 -15.85
N ILE A 445 0.30 -2.07 -16.38
CA ILE A 445 1.13 -0.87 -16.30
C ILE A 445 1.18 -0.25 -17.71
N PRO A 446 0.91 1.06 -17.86
CA PRO A 446 0.72 2.06 -16.80
C PRO A 446 -0.73 2.23 -16.29
N GLU A 447 -1.74 1.63 -16.94
CA GLU A 447 -3.14 2.03 -16.82
C GLU A 447 -3.70 1.93 -15.38
N GLU A 448 -3.35 0.87 -14.64
CA GLU A 448 -3.87 0.68 -13.28
C GLU A 448 -3.12 1.49 -12.23
N LEU A 449 -1.90 1.93 -12.53
CA LEU A 449 -1.05 2.68 -11.62
C LEU A 449 -1.16 4.20 -11.83
N GLU A 450 -1.89 4.64 -12.86
CA GLU A 450 -2.03 6.05 -13.24
C GLU A 450 -2.45 6.95 -12.07
N PHE A 451 -3.41 6.50 -11.25
CA PHE A 451 -3.90 7.27 -10.09
C PHE A 451 -2.85 7.49 -8.97
N GLN A 452 -1.74 6.75 -9.00
CA GLN A 452 -0.59 6.87 -8.09
C GLN A 452 0.73 7.08 -8.86
N TYR A 453 0.68 7.52 -10.12
CA TYR A 453 1.82 7.49 -11.03
C TYR A 453 3.07 8.19 -10.47
N ARG A 454 2.91 9.39 -9.92
CA ARG A 454 4.03 10.13 -9.30
C ARG A 454 4.63 9.37 -8.12
N ARG A 455 3.77 8.84 -7.24
CA ARG A 455 4.16 8.14 -6.02
C ARG A 455 4.94 6.86 -6.32
N VAL A 456 4.45 6.06 -7.27
CA VAL A 456 5.13 4.85 -7.75
C VAL A 456 6.51 5.19 -8.31
N ASN A 457 6.61 6.18 -9.20
CA ASN A 457 7.90 6.55 -9.79
C ASN A 457 8.89 7.08 -8.74
N GLN A 458 8.45 7.88 -7.76
CA GLN A 458 9.30 8.36 -6.67
C GLN A 458 9.89 7.19 -5.86
N LEU A 459 9.05 6.22 -5.51
CA LEU A 459 9.45 5.03 -4.77
C LEU A 459 10.43 4.16 -5.55
N LEU A 460 10.15 3.89 -6.82
CA LEU A 460 11.04 3.09 -7.66
C LEU A 460 12.40 3.76 -7.85
N LEU A 461 12.44 5.08 -8.04
CA LEU A 461 13.70 5.82 -8.14
C LEU A 461 14.50 5.76 -6.83
N LYS A 462 13.83 5.87 -5.68
CA LYS A 462 14.46 5.72 -4.36
C LYS A 462 15.06 4.33 -4.14
N ILE A 463 14.45 3.27 -4.68
CA ILE A 463 15.03 1.91 -4.67
C ILE A 463 16.33 1.87 -5.50
N LEU A 464 16.40 2.62 -6.60
CA LEU A 464 17.51 2.59 -7.55
C LEU A 464 18.70 3.51 -7.17
N GLU A 465 18.52 4.49 -6.29
CA GLU A 465 19.55 5.47 -5.88
C GLU A 465 20.73 4.90 -5.02
N PRO A 466 20.55 3.96 -4.08
CA PRO A 466 21.62 3.51 -3.18
C PRO A 466 22.70 2.64 -3.85
N ALA A 467 23.97 2.83 -3.45
CA ALA A 467 25.13 2.14 -4.02
C ALA A 467 25.20 0.61 -3.75
N ARG A 468 24.43 0.11 -2.79
CA ARG A 468 24.38 -1.31 -2.41
C ARG A 468 22.93 -1.80 -2.46
N GLN A 469 22.49 -2.20 -3.64
CA GLN A 469 21.20 -2.85 -3.82
C GLN A 469 21.39 -4.32 -4.17
N ASP A 470 20.47 -5.13 -3.67
CA ASP A 470 20.30 -6.52 -4.09
C ASP A 470 20.00 -6.54 -5.60
N GLU A 471 20.68 -7.40 -6.35
CA GLU A 471 20.54 -7.46 -7.81
C GLU A 471 19.11 -7.82 -8.24
N SER A 472 18.41 -8.63 -7.44
CA SER A 472 17.06 -9.06 -7.74
C SER A 472 16.05 -7.92 -7.66
N ILE A 473 16.15 -7.05 -6.64
CA ILE A 473 15.22 -5.91 -6.49
C ILE A 473 15.50 -4.84 -7.55
N GLN A 474 16.77 -4.61 -7.86
CA GLN A 474 17.19 -3.65 -8.89
C GLN A 474 16.60 -4.04 -10.26
N ARG A 475 16.65 -5.33 -10.61
CA ARG A 475 16.08 -5.84 -11.87
C ARG A 475 14.58 -5.61 -11.95
N ILE A 476 13.83 -5.86 -10.88
CA ILE A 476 12.37 -5.66 -10.86
C ILE A 476 12.05 -4.16 -10.96
N ALA A 477 12.75 -3.32 -10.20
CA ALA A 477 12.51 -1.88 -10.19
C ALA A 477 12.78 -1.22 -11.56
N VAL A 478 13.88 -1.58 -12.24
CA VAL A 478 14.15 -1.06 -13.59
C VAL A 478 13.12 -1.57 -14.61
N HIS A 479 12.67 -2.83 -14.48
CA HIS A 479 11.60 -3.37 -15.33
C HIS A 479 10.29 -2.58 -15.18
N LEU A 480 9.87 -2.32 -13.93
CA LEU A 480 8.69 -1.49 -13.64
C LEU A 480 8.84 -0.06 -14.17
N CYS A 481 10.01 0.56 -13.97
CA CYS A 481 10.32 1.88 -14.51
C CYS A 481 10.19 1.92 -16.03
N ASN A 482 10.73 0.94 -16.75
CA ASN A 482 10.64 0.86 -18.22
C ASN A 482 9.18 0.72 -18.69
N ALA A 483 8.39 -0.12 -18.01
CA ALA A 483 6.97 -0.29 -18.32
C ALA A 483 6.17 1.01 -18.08
N LEU A 484 6.47 1.75 -17.01
CA LEU A 484 5.79 3.00 -16.66
C LEU A 484 6.04 4.16 -17.64
N VAL A 485 7.12 4.12 -18.42
CA VAL A 485 7.48 5.21 -19.36
C VAL A 485 7.15 4.90 -20.83
N CYS A 486 6.79 3.65 -21.16
CA CYS A 486 6.61 3.18 -22.54
C CYS A 486 5.37 3.77 -23.25
N GLN A 487 4.25 3.95 -22.54
CA GLN A 487 2.94 4.31 -23.12
C GLN A 487 2.22 5.38 -22.31
N VAL A 488 2.96 6.41 -21.89
CA VAL A 488 2.42 7.54 -21.11
C VAL A 488 2.51 8.84 -21.90
N ASP A 489 1.64 9.79 -21.58
CA ASP A 489 1.67 11.10 -22.22
C ASP A 489 2.97 11.88 -21.93
N ASN A 490 3.22 12.90 -22.74
CA ASN A 490 4.45 13.68 -22.66
C ASN A 490 4.57 14.46 -21.34
N GLN A 491 3.45 14.83 -20.69
CA GLN A 491 3.47 15.53 -19.40
C GLN A 491 3.98 14.62 -18.27
N HIS A 492 3.56 13.36 -18.26
CA HIS A 492 4.03 12.35 -17.32
C HIS A 492 5.51 12.03 -17.54
N LYS A 493 5.95 11.87 -18.80
CA LYS A 493 7.38 11.66 -19.14
C LYS A 493 8.25 12.83 -18.66
N GLU A 494 7.83 14.07 -18.88
CA GLU A 494 8.56 15.25 -18.41
C GLU A 494 8.60 15.35 -16.88
N ALA A 495 7.48 15.05 -16.20
CA ALA A 495 7.42 15.07 -14.74
C ALA A 495 8.38 14.04 -14.12
N VAL A 496 8.40 12.82 -14.65
CA VAL A 496 9.31 11.75 -14.21
C VAL A 496 10.77 12.09 -14.53
N GLY A 497 11.04 12.70 -15.69
CA GLY A 497 12.34 13.25 -16.02
C GLY A 497 12.85 14.22 -14.96
N LYS A 498 12.02 15.21 -14.59
CA LYS A 498 12.31 16.22 -13.54
C LYS A 498 12.52 15.60 -12.15
N MET A 499 11.96 14.42 -11.87
CA MET A 499 12.19 13.67 -10.63
C MET A 499 13.57 13.01 -10.56
N GLY A 500 14.39 13.09 -11.62
CA GLY A 500 15.75 12.55 -11.64
C GLY A 500 15.89 11.22 -12.38
N PHE A 501 14.83 10.74 -13.06
CA PHE A 501 14.83 9.43 -13.73
C PHE A 501 15.99 9.23 -14.70
N VAL A 502 16.23 10.21 -15.58
CA VAL A 502 17.31 10.15 -16.58
C VAL A 502 18.68 9.99 -15.91
N LYS A 503 18.92 10.76 -14.84
CA LYS A 503 20.17 10.70 -14.07
C LYS A 503 20.34 9.35 -13.38
N THR A 504 19.28 8.82 -12.79
CA THR A 504 19.30 7.52 -12.10
C THR A 504 19.61 6.38 -13.07
N MET A 505 18.97 6.33 -14.24
CA MET A 505 19.26 5.31 -15.25
C MET A 505 20.70 5.40 -15.77
N LEU A 506 21.22 6.60 -16.02
CA LEU A 506 22.61 6.80 -16.44
C LEU A 506 23.60 6.37 -15.37
N ASN A 507 23.33 6.64 -14.09
CA ASN A 507 24.17 6.16 -12.98
C ASN A 507 24.21 4.63 -12.90
N LEU A 508 23.06 3.96 -13.14
CA LEU A 508 22.99 2.50 -13.19
C LEU A 508 23.84 1.94 -14.34
N ILE A 509 23.70 2.52 -15.53
CA ILE A 509 24.50 2.14 -16.72
C ILE A 509 25.99 2.35 -16.44
N GLN A 510 26.36 3.50 -15.88
CA GLN A 510 27.75 3.80 -15.52
C GLN A 510 28.31 2.76 -14.54
N LYS A 511 27.55 2.37 -13.52
CA LYS A 511 27.97 1.34 -12.57
C LYS A 511 28.16 -0.02 -13.26
N LYS A 512 27.18 -0.46 -14.06
CA LYS A 512 27.24 -1.74 -14.79
C LYS A 512 28.39 -1.78 -15.80
N LEU A 513 28.68 -0.65 -16.45
CA LEU A 513 29.83 -0.48 -17.33
C LEU A 513 31.16 -0.61 -16.57
N GLN A 514 31.29 0.03 -15.39
CA GLN A 514 32.47 -0.11 -14.53
C GLN A 514 32.68 -1.56 -14.07
N ASP A 515 31.58 -2.26 -13.78
CA ASP A 515 31.59 -3.68 -13.41
C ASP A 515 31.84 -4.60 -14.64
N ARG A 516 31.90 -4.05 -15.87
CA ARG A 516 31.99 -4.77 -17.15
C ARG A 516 30.87 -5.80 -17.34
N LEU A 517 29.68 -5.50 -16.83
CA LEU A 517 28.50 -6.35 -16.89
C LEU A 517 27.43 -5.74 -17.80
N CYS A 518 27.10 -6.45 -18.87
CA CYS A 518 25.93 -6.16 -19.71
C CYS A 518 24.85 -7.20 -19.42
N ASP A 519 24.00 -6.89 -18.45
CA ASP A 519 22.86 -7.71 -18.02
C ASP A 519 21.52 -7.04 -18.41
N GLN A 520 20.43 -7.69 -18.03
CA GLN A 520 19.07 -7.20 -18.30
C GLN A 520 18.79 -5.84 -17.62
N VAL A 521 19.49 -5.50 -16.53
CA VAL A 521 19.36 -4.20 -15.86
C VAL A 521 19.91 -3.10 -16.76
N MET A 522 21.08 -3.32 -17.37
CA MET A 522 21.66 -2.36 -18.32
C MET A 522 20.76 -2.21 -19.56
N GLU A 523 20.29 -3.32 -20.14
CA GLU A 523 19.42 -3.29 -21.32
C GLU A 523 18.09 -2.57 -21.06
N PHE A 524 17.43 -2.87 -19.93
CA PHE A 524 16.20 -2.17 -19.54
C PHE A 524 16.43 -0.70 -19.16
N SER A 525 17.60 -0.35 -18.61
CA SER A 525 17.93 1.06 -18.33
C SER A 525 18.02 1.88 -19.62
N TRP A 526 18.69 1.34 -20.66
CA TRP A 526 18.74 1.99 -21.97
C TRP A 526 17.37 2.01 -22.66
N SER A 527 16.58 0.93 -22.55
CA SER A 527 15.19 0.92 -23.05
C SER A 527 14.32 1.98 -22.37
N ALA A 528 14.45 2.15 -21.05
CA ALA A 528 13.71 3.15 -20.30
C ALA A 528 14.12 4.57 -20.69
N LEU A 529 15.42 4.79 -20.93
CA LEU A 529 15.92 6.07 -21.44
C LEU A 529 15.43 6.35 -22.86
N TRP A 530 15.35 5.33 -23.74
CA TRP A 530 14.77 5.49 -25.07
C TRP A 530 13.29 5.93 -24.99
N ASN A 531 12.49 5.25 -24.17
CA ASN A 531 11.07 5.58 -23.98
C ASN A 531 10.83 6.97 -23.35
N ILE A 532 11.63 7.36 -22.36
CA ILE A 532 11.45 8.65 -21.67
C ILE A 532 11.97 9.85 -22.47
N THR A 533 12.81 9.63 -23.50
CA THR A 533 13.32 10.68 -24.40
C THR A 533 12.47 10.83 -25.66
N ASP A 534 11.61 9.85 -25.94
CA ASP A 534 10.65 9.89 -27.02
C ASP A 534 9.69 11.09 -26.87
N GLU A 535 9.56 11.87 -27.94
CA GLU A 535 8.78 13.11 -28.03
C GLU A 535 8.99 14.15 -26.90
N THR A 536 10.12 14.13 -26.18
CA THR A 536 10.36 14.96 -24.99
C THR A 536 11.71 15.70 -25.02
N PRO A 537 11.74 16.92 -25.58
CA PRO A 537 12.99 17.68 -25.76
C PRO A 537 13.78 17.96 -24.47
N ASP A 538 13.07 18.23 -23.36
CA ASP A 538 13.69 18.48 -22.06
C ASP A 538 14.45 17.24 -21.56
N ASN A 539 13.88 16.05 -21.73
CA ASN A 539 14.51 14.78 -21.32
C ASN A 539 15.72 14.45 -22.22
N CYS A 540 15.62 14.72 -23.53
CA CYS A 540 16.75 14.63 -24.45
C CYS A 540 17.91 15.56 -24.02
N GLN A 541 17.61 16.80 -23.64
CA GLN A 541 18.62 17.73 -23.15
C GLN A 541 19.21 17.28 -21.80
N MET A 542 18.39 16.72 -20.89
CA MET A 542 18.88 16.13 -19.64
C MET A 542 19.85 14.98 -19.88
N PHE A 543 19.57 14.09 -20.84
CA PHE A 543 20.47 13.01 -21.21
C PHE A 543 21.86 13.53 -21.63
N LEU A 544 21.91 14.56 -22.48
CA LEU A 544 23.15 15.19 -22.90
C LEU A 544 23.89 15.83 -21.72
N ASN A 545 23.17 16.56 -20.86
CA ASN A 545 23.73 17.23 -19.69
C ASN A 545 24.31 16.25 -18.67
N CYS A 546 23.73 15.04 -18.56
CA CYS A 546 24.14 14.02 -17.61
C CYS A 546 25.21 13.05 -18.14
N ARG A 547 26.07 13.49 -19.07
CA ARG A 547 27.15 12.67 -19.68
C ARG A 547 26.63 11.45 -20.46
N GLY A 548 25.39 11.45 -20.91
CA GLY A 548 24.79 10.34 -21.66
C GLY A 548 25.58 9.96 -22.92
N MET A 549 26.12 10.95 -23.62
CA MET A 549 26.97 10.72 -24.81
C MET A 549 28.29 10.02 -24.50
N SER A 550 28.92 10.32 -23.36
CA SER A 550 30.16 9.65 -22.96
C SER A 550 29.88 8.18 -22.65
N LEU A 551 28.84 7.91 -21.87
CA LEU A 551 28.43 6.55 -21.53
C LEU A 551 28.03 5.74 -22.76
N PHE A 552 27.37 6.37 -23.74
CA PHE A 552 27.05 5.74 -25.01
C PHE A 552 28.31 5.25 -25.74
N LEU A 553 29.33 6.10 -25.88
CA LEU A 553 30.58 5.75 -26.57
C LEU A 553 31.35 4.66 -25.82
N GLU A 554 31.43 4.75 -24.50
CA GLU A 554 32.11 3.77 -23.66
C GLU A 554 31.41 2.40 -23.71
N CYS A 555 30.06 2.37 -23.70
CA CYS A 555 29.28 1.14 -23.88
C CYS A 555 29.49 0.48 -25.24
N LEU A 556 29.51 1.25 -26.34
CA LEU A 556 29.80 0.72 -27.68
C LEU A 556 31.19 0.08 -27.76
N GLN A 557 32.17 0.66 -27.07
CA GLN A 557 33.54 0.17 -27.07
C GLN A 557 33.69 -1.10 -26.22
N GLU A 558 33.07 -1.15 -25.04
CA GLU A 558 33.20 -2.28 -24.12
C GLU A 558 32.33 -3.48 -24.53
N PHE A 559 31.18 -3.25 -25.16
CA PHE A 559 30.19 -4.30 -25.48
C PHE A 559 29.86 -4.46 -26.97
N PRO A 560 30.85 -4.64 -27.86
CA PRO A 560 30.64 -4.60 -29.32
C PRO A 560 29.70 -5.68 -29.88
N ASP A 561 29.49 -6.79 -29.16
CA ASP A 561 28.69 -7.92 -29.60
C ASP A 561 27.23 -7.89 -29.08
N LYS A 562 26.84 -6.88 -28.30
CA LYS A 562 25.52 -6.80 -27.65
C LYS A 562 24.50 -6.02 -28.50
N GLN A 563 23.90 -6.72 -29.46
CA GLN A 563 22.98 -6.12 -30.45
C GLN A 563 21.74 -5.45 -29.85
N GLU A 564 21.08 -6.09 -28.87
CA GLU A 564 19.88 -5.54 -28.22
C GLU A 564 20.18 -4.24 -27.46
N LEU A 565 21.31 -4.20 -26.76
CA LEU A 565 21.82 -3.01 -26.10
C LEU A 565 22.06 -1.89 -27.12
N HIS A 566 22.74 -2.19 -28.23
CA HIS A 566 23.01 -1.22 -29.29
C HIS A 566 21.73 -0.68 -29.90
N ARG A 567 20.74 -1.52 -30.18
CA ARG A 567 19.42 -1.08 -30.69
C ARG A 567 18.80 -0.05 -29.75
N ASN A 568 18.75 -0.33 -28.45
CA ASN A 568 18.14 0.59 -27.47
C ASN A 568 18.91 1.93 -27.37
N MET A 569 20.23 1.86 -27.33
CA MET A 569 21.11 3.04 -27.30
C MET A 569 20.96 3.92 -28.55
N LEU A 570 20.86 3.29 -29.70
CA LEU A 570 20.71 3.94 -31.00
C LEU A 570 19.29 4.52 -31.20
N GLY A 571 18.26 3.81 -30.72
CA GLY A 571 16.88 4.31 -30.65
C GLY A 571 16.78 5.64 -29.91
N LEU A 572 17.37 5.71 -28.71
CA LEU A 572 17.46 6.94 -27.92
C LEU A 572 18.12 8.08 -28.71
N LEU A 573 19.22 7.82 -29.41
CA LEU A 573 19.91 8.84 -30.19
C LEU A 573 19.07 9.34 -31.36
N GLY A 574 18.23 8.48 -31.96
CA GLY A 574 17.22 8.89 -32.93
C GLY A 574 16.35 10.01 -32.37
N ASN A 575 15.77 9.79 -31.19
CA ASN A 575 14.91 10.77 -30.51
C ASN A 575 15.65 12.08 -30.21
N VAL A 576 16.92 12.02 -29.78
CA VAL A 576 17.73 13.23 -29.54
C VAL A 576 18.02 13.98 -30.85
N ALA A 577 18.26 13.27 -31.95
CA ALA A 577 18.54 13.86 -33.26
C ALA A 577 17.31 14.55 -33.89
N GLU A 578 16.10 14.09 -33.57
CA GLU A 578 14.86 14.75 -33.99
C GLU A 578 14.74 16.18 -33.43
N VAL A 579 15.26 16.41 -32.22
CA VAL A 579 15.25 17.73 -31.57
C VAL A 579 16.25 18.68 -32.24
N LYS A 580 15.74 19.55 -33.12
CA LYS A 580 16.54 20.51 -33.93
C LYS A 580 17.58 21.29 -33.12
N ALA A 581 17.24 21.75 -31.92
CA ALA A 581 18.13 22.53 -31.07
C ALA A 581 19.31 21.74 -30.49
N LEU A 582 19.20 20.41 -30.39
CA LEU A 582 20.21 19.53 -29.78
C LEU A 582 21.21 18.98 -30.79
N ARG A 583 20.87 18.98 -32.09
CA ARG A 583 21.73 18.48 -33.18
C ARG A 583 23.17 19.01 -33.13
N PRO A 584 23.45 20.31 -32.87
CA PRO A 584 24.82 20.79 -32.77
C PRO A 584 25.63 20.11 -31.66
N GLN A 585 24.98 19.70 -30.56
CA GLN A 585 25.63 19.01 -29.44
C GLN A 585 25.99 17.55 -29.78
N LEU A 586 25.30 16.94 -30.75
CA LEU A 586 25.64 15.61 -31.27
C LEU A 586 26.85 15.65 -32.22
N LEU A 587 27.08 16.76 -32.92
CA LEU A 587 28.13 16.90 -33.95
C LEU A 587 29.55 17.08 -33.36
N THR A 588 29.95 16.23 -32.42
CA THR A 588 31.31 16.21 -31.86
C THR A 588 32.26 15.33 -32.69
N PRO A 589 33.57 15.60 -32.73
CA PRO A 589 34.53 14.79 -33.51
C PRO A 589 34.54 13.30 -33.12
N GLN A 590 34.36 12.99 -31.83
CA GLN A 590 34.29 11.63 -31.30
C GLN A 590 33.02 10.92 -31.77
N PHE A 591 31.88 11.60 -31.75
CA PHE A 591 30.62 11.06 -32.24
C PHE A 591 30.60 10.91 -33.77
N ILE A 592 31.08 11.91 -34.49
CA ILE A 592 31.27 11.84 -35.94
C ILE A 592 32.21 10.68 -36.31
N SER A 593 33.14 10.28 -35.42
CA SER A 593 33.99 9.09 -35.66
C SER A 593 33.23 7.76 -35.60
N VAL A 594 32.20 7.66 -34.75
CA VAL A 594 31.32 6.49 -34.64
C VAL A 594 30.41 6.35 -35.86
N PHE A 595 29.93 7.47 -36.42
CA PHE A 595 29.17 7.51 -37.68
C PHE A 595 30.05 7.74 -38.91
N ARG A 596 31.38 7.75 -38.76
CA ARG A 596 32.36 7.82 -39.87
C ARG A 596 32.53 6.48 -40.55
N SER A 597 31.99 5.44 -39.94
CA SER A 597 31.74 4.16 -40.53
C SER A 597 30.29 3.79 -40.23
N PHE A 598 29.53 3.52 -41.28
CA PHE A 598 28.23 2.88 -41.21
C PHE A 598 28.31 1.43 -40.75
N GLU A 599 29.49 0.82 -40.65
CA GLU A 599 29.66 -0.60 -40.33
C GLU A 599 28.83 -1.11 -39.12
N PRO A 600 28.71 -0.40 -37.98
CA PRO A 600 27.82 -0.83 -36.89
C PRO A 600 26.33 -0.83 -37.26
N ILE A 601 25.87 0.16 -38.05
CA ILE A 601 24.50 0.27 -38.54
C ILE A 601 24.25 -0.79 -39.63
N LEU A 602 25.23 -1.01 -40.51
CA LEU A 602 25.15 -2.00 -41.59
C LEU A 602 25.06 -3.43 -41.08
N ARG A 603 25.65 -3.76 -39.93
CA ARG A 603 25.52 -5.09 -39.28
C ARG A 603 24.11 -5.40 -38.78
N LEU A 604 23.25 -4.38 -38.64
CA LEU A 604 21.85 -4.54 -38.22
C LEU A 604 20.90 -4.86 -39.38
N LEU A 605 21.28 -4.54 -40.63
CA LEU A 605 20.44 -4.75 -41.82
C LEU A 605 20.15 -6.23 -42.19
N PRO A 606 21.11 -7.18 -42.09
CA PRO A 606 20.90 -8.57 -42.51
C PRO A 606 20.01 -9.41 -41.57
N GLN A 607 19.60 -8.87 -40.41
CA GLN A 607 18.94 -9.65 -39.36
C GLN A 607 17.44 -9.77 -39.60
N SER A 608 17.03 -10.73 -40.43
CA SER A 608 15.61 -11.05 -40.70
C SER A 608 14.81 -11.49 -39.45
N ILE A 609 15.51 -11.83 -38.37
CA ILE A 609 14.94 -12.33 -37.11
C ILE A 609 14.53 -11.17 -36.17
N ALA A 610 14.99 -9.94 -36.43
CA ALA A 610 14.71 -8.75 -35.61
C ALA A 610 14.22 -7.56 -36.47
N PRO A 611 12.93 -7.55 -36.88
CA PRO A 611 12.36 -6.54 -37.78
C PRO A 611 12.56 -5.09 -37.30
N VAL A 612 12.49 -4.86 -35.99
CA VAL A 612 12.66 -3.54 -35.36
C VAL A 612 14.09 -3.01 -35.54
N SER A 613 15.09 -3.87 -35.40
CA SER A 613 16.51 -3.49 -35.59
C SER A 613 16.80 -3.13 -37.04
N GLN A 614 16.21 -3.87 -37.99
CA GLN A 614 16.34 -3.63 -39.43
C GLN A 614 15.63 -2.33 -39.85
N HIS A 615 14.43 -2.07 -39.31
CA HIS A 615 13.70 -0.82 -39.53
C HIS A 615 14.50 0.38 -39.03
N TRP A 616 15.01 0.33 -37.79
CA TRP A 616 15.79 1.41 -37.20
C TRP A 616 17.08 1.70 -38.00
N ALA A 617 17.82 0.66 -38.38
CA ALA A 617 19.05 0.82 -39.15
C ALA A 617 18.77 1.50 -40.50
N THR A 618 17.68 1.11 -41.17
CA THR A 618 17.25 1.70 -42.43
C THR A 618 16.80 3.16 -42.26
N TRP A 619 16.05 3.45 -41.19
CA TRP A 619 15.62 4.81 -40.83
C TRP A 619 16.81 5.73 -40.51
N ALA A 620 17.82 5.23 -39.79
CA ALA A 620 19.02 5.98 -39.45
C ALA A 620 19.82 6.34 -40.70
N LEU A 621 19.98 5.38 -41.63
CA LEU A 621 20.58 5.64 -42.93
C LEU A 621 19.78 6.70 -43.69
N PHE A 622 18.45 6.54 -43.79
CA PHE A 622 17.56 7.48 -44.46
C PHE A 622 17.71 8.92 -43.96
N ASN A 623 17.70 9.13 -42.64
CA ASN A 623 17.88 10.47 -42.09
C ASN A 623 19.29 11.03 -42.34
N LEU A 624 20.33 10.21 -42.23
CA LEU A 624 21.71 10.66 -42.44
C LEU A 624 21.95 11.08 -43.89
N VAL A 625 21.53 10.27 -44.88
CA VAL A 625 21.66 10.66 -46.30
C VAL A 625 20.72 11.79 -46.70
N SER A 626 19.50 11.86 -46.14
CA SER A 626 18.56 12.94 -46.47
C SER A 626 19.01 14.31 -45.96
N VAL A 627 19.69 14.38 -44.82
CA VAL A 627 20.10 15.66 -44.21
C VAL A 627 21.46 16.15 -44.75
N TYR A 628 22.41 15.24 -45.00
CA TYR A 628 23.74 15.60 -45.53
C TYR A 628 24.23 14.63 -46.63
N PRO A 629 23.59 14.66 -47.81
CA PRO A 629 23.86 13.70 -48.88
C PRO A 629 25.32 13.73 -49.37
N SER A 630 25.93 14.92 -49.46
CA SER A 630 27.33 15.10 -49.90
C SER A 630 28.38 14.43 -49.02
N LYS A 631 28.07 14.16 -47.75
CA LYS A 631 28.98 13.54 -46.80
C LYS A 631 28.70 12.05 -46.62
N TYR A 632 27.42 11.67 -46.58
CA TYR A 632 27.00 10.34 -46.16
C TYR A 632 26.70 9.39 -47.33
N CYS A 633 26.26 9.87 -48.50
CA CYS A 633 26.09 9.02 -49.68
C CYS A 633 27.43 8.38 -50.13
N PRO A 634 28.56 9.10 -50.25
CA PRO A 634 29.84 8.48 -50.61
C PRO A 634 30.30 7.43 -49.59
N LEU A 635 30.07 7.67 -48.30
CA LEU A 635 30.48 6.78 -47.23
C LEU A 635 29.64 5.49 -47.22
N LEU A 636 28.33 5.59 -47.42
CA LEU A 636 27.42 4.44 -47.46
C LEU A 636 27.73 3.52 -48.65
N ILE A 637 28.03 4.13 -49.80
CA ILE A 637 28.47 3.40 -51.00
C ILE A 637 29.80 2.70 -50.74
N LYS A 638 30.78 3.42 -50.15
CA LYS A 638 32.12 2.89 -49.88
C LYS A 638 32.11 1.67 -48.94
N GLU A 639 31.18 1.65 -47.99
CA GLU A 639 31.08 0.57 -47.00
C GLU A 639 30.09 -0.54 -47.39
N GLY A 640 29.62 -0.56 -48.64
CA GLY A 640 28.78 -1.64 -49.16
C GLY A 640 27.34 -1.62 -48.62
N GLY A 641 26.88 -0.51 -48.06
CA GLY A 641 25.53 -0.40 -47.50
C GLY A 641 24.42 -0.52 -48.54
N VAL A 642 24.66 -0.09 -49.78
CA VAL A 642 23.70 -0.21 -50.89
C VAL A 642 23.35 -1.69 -51.15
N THR A 643 24.36 -2.57 -51.21
CA THR A 643 24.16 -4.01 -51.41
C THR A 643 23.43 -4.69 -50.24
N LEU A 644 23.54 -4.12 -49.03
CA LEU A 644 22.80 -4.61 -47.86
C LEU A 644 21.34 -4.15 -47.90
N LEU A 645 21.05 -2.93 -48.36
CA LEU A 645 19.70 -2.42 -48.53
C LEU A 645 18.95 -3.14 -49.68
N GLU A 646 19.64 -3.51 -50.76
CA GLU A 646 19.08 -4.38 -51.81
C GLU A 646 18.56 -5.70 -51.23
N LYS A 647 19.34 -6.34 -50.36
CA LYS A 647 18.92 -7.57 -49.66
C LYS A 647 17.71 -7.35 -48.75
N VAL A 648 17.59 -6.18 -48.12
CA VAL A 648 16.41 -5.84 -47.27
C VAL A 648 15.14 -5.75 -48.12
N LEU A 649 15.23 -5.24 -49.34
CA LEU A 649 14.12 -5.16 -50.29
C LEU A 649 13.66 -6.54 -50.79
N GLU A 650 14.62 -7.43 -51.04
CA GLU A 650 14.39 -8.81 -51.50
C GLU A 650 13.81 -9.73 -50.41
N LEU A 651 14.02 -9.42 -49.13
CA LEU A 651 13.52 -10.23 -48.02
C LEU A 651 12.00 -10.09 -47.83
N ASP A 652 11.26 -11.20 -47.92
CA ASP A 652 9.81 -11.24 -47.70
C ASP A 652 9.41 -10.91 -46.25
N SER A 653 10.33 -11.11 -45.30
CA SER A 653 10.11 -10.85 -43.87
C SER A 653 10.30 -9.39 -43.46
N SER A 654 10.81 -8.53 -44.35
CA SER A 654 11.06 -7.11 -44.05
C SER A 654 9.76 -6.31 -44.09
N ASP A 655 9.60 -5.40 -43.12
CA ASP A 655 8.41 -4.56 -43.02
C ASP A 655 8.25 -3.59 -44.22
N PRO A 656 7.02 -3.33 -44.70
CA PRO A 656 6.77 -2.45 -45.85
C PRO A 656 7.31 -1.02 -45.69
N GLU A 657 7.24 -0.41 -44.51
CA GLU A 657 7.80 0.93 -44.28
C GLU A 657 9.33 0.91 -44.32
N THR A 658 9.94 -0.18 -43.82
CA THR A 658 11.38 -0.39 -43.94
C THR A 658 11.81 -0.47 -45.39
N LYS A 659 11.04 -1.17 -46.24
CA LYS A 659 11.32 -1.26 -47.68
C LYS A 659 11.19 0.10 -48.36
N ASP A 660 10.16 0.89 -48.04
CA ASP A 660 9.99 2.24 -48.59
C ASP A 660 11.18 3.16 -48.23
N MET A 661 11.62 3.15 -46.96
CA MET A 661 12.81 3.90 -46.54
C MET A 661 14.09 3.42 -47.23
N ALA A 662 14.28 2.10 -47.35
CA ALA A 662 15.43 1.52 -48.03
C ALA A 662 15.48 1.95 -49.50
N SER A 663 14.34 1.92 -50.21
CA SER A 663 14.24 2.42 -51.59
C SER A 663 14.61 3.90 -51.69
N LYS A 664 14.13 4.74 -50.78
CA LYS A 664 14.46 6.18 -50.77
C LYS A 664 15.94 6.44 -50.50
N VAL A 665 16.57 5.66 -49.60
CA VAL A 665 18.02 5.73 -49.35
C VAL A 665 18.79 5.38 -50.62
N MET A 666 18.40 4.28 -51.30
CA MET A 666 19.06 3.87 -52.54
C MET A 666 18.89 4.92 -53.64
N GLU A 667 17.68 5.45 -53.83
CA GLU A 667 17.40 6.52 -54.80
C GLU A 667 18.27 7.76 -54.52
N GLN A 668 18.41 8.16 -53.25
CA GLN A 668 19.30 9.25 -52.86
C GLN A 668 20.78 8.96 -53.15
N CYS A 669 21.23 7.72 -52.94
CA CYS A 669 22.60 7.30 -53.26
C CYS A 669 22.85 7.15 -54.77
N GLU A 670 21.84 6.78 -55.55
CA GLU A 670 21.90 6.71 -57.01
C GLU A 670 21.93 8.09 -57.64
N ASN A 671 21.05 8.99 -57.20
CA ASN A 671 21.01 10.39 -57.64
C ASN A 671 22.29 11.17 -57.26
N PHE A 672 23.05 10.67 -56.28
CA PHE A 672 24.35 11.23 -55.91
C PHE A 672 25.47 10.91 -56.92
N LYS A 673 25.27 9.97 -57.86
CA LYS A 673 26.31 9.55 -58.82
C LYS A 673 26.50 10.47 -60.03
N GLU A 674 25.82 11.62 -60.11
CA GLU A 674 26.01 12.61 -61.18
C GLU A 674 26.44 13.97 -60.63
N ASP A 675 27.73 14.10 -60.26
CA ASP A 675 28.39 15.41 -60.41
C ASP A 675 29.89 15.22 -60.74
N PRO A 676 30.25 15.10 -62.04
CA PRO A 676 31.63 15.09 -62.46
C PRO A 676 32.09 16.52 -62.74
N MET A 677 32.47 17.30 -61.72
CA MET A 677 33.50 18.36 -61.85
C MET A 677 33.73 19.10 -60.53
N GLU A 678 34.89 18.85 -59.91
CA GLU A 678 35.71 19.93 -59.33
C GLU A 678 37.19 19.46 -59.24
N THR A 679 37.76 19.16 -60.40
CA THR A 679 39.21 19.14 -60.60
C THR A 679 39.59 20.28 -61.53
N SER A 680 39.72 21.50 -61.02
CA SER A 680 40.70 22.52 -61.47
C SER A 680 40.43 23.90 -60.84
N GLN A 681 41.16 24.24 -59.78
CA GLN A 681 41.61 25.62 -59.53
C GLN A 681 42.72 25.66 -58.46
N GLU A 682 43.90 25.14 -58.79
CA GLU A 682 45.16 25.65 -58.24
C GLU A 682 46.22 25.68 -59.35
N VAL A 683 46.26 26.80 -60.08
CA VAL A 683 47.38 27.19 -60.93
C VAL A 683 47.90 28.53 -60.42
N ASN A 684 49.15 28.50 -59.96
CA ASN A 684 50.13 29.59 -59.94
C ASN A 684 49.65 31.02 -59.64
N SER A 685 49.97 31.51 -58.44
CA SER A 685 50.76 32.74 -58.27
C SER A 685 51.25 32.85 -56.81
N GLY A 686 52.56 32.71 -56.58
CA GLY A 686 53.30 33.87 -56.07
C GLY A 686 54.58 33.47 -55.34
N GLN A 687 55.68 33.34 -56.08
CA GLN A 687 57.03 33.60 -55.59
C GLN A 687 57.55 34.86 -56.31
N ARG A 688 58.17 35.76 -55.53
CA ARG A 688 58.83 37.05 -55.85
C ARG A 688 57.99 38.31 -55.63
N GLY A 689 58.47 39.09 -54.66
CA GLY A 689 58.01 40.40 -54.21
C GLY A 689 58.50 40.61 -52.80
#